data_AF-A0A7I6N6G4-F1
#
_entry.id   AF-A0A7I6N6G4-F1
#
_cell.length_a   1.000
_cell.length_b   1.000
_cell.length_c   1.000
_cell.angle_alpha   90.00
_cell.angle_beta   90.00
_cell.angle_gamma   90.00
#
_symmetry.space_group_name_H-M   'P 1'
#
loop_
_entity.id
_entity.type
_entity.pdbx_description
1 polymer ?
#
loop_
_entity_poly.entity_id
_entity_poly.type
_entity_poly.pdbx_seq_one_letter_code
_entity_poly.pdbx_strand_id
1 'polypeptide(L)'
;MKINSNLTINSPIDNKNVVIVRARETSKFFKAFKVAPNIWVAPERYYGESLSIEESKKVNGGVYDSNFLSQNNEKDKFLQAIITLLKRINSNIAGEKLLSLVSTAIPFPYGYIGGGYYCPNIVTFGSTIKSNKKINSLISTTIPFPYGGYRETNYLSSKDTENFYAANIVIFGPGANIVENNTVFYKKEDAENGMGTMAEICFQPFLTYKYDQFYVDPALELMECLIKSLYFLYGIKPNNNLTVPYRLRNELSNIEFSQLSIVDLLISGGIDSKFINTDPYWFIDSYFSNAKTTFEEHKSIYETEIKGNNAIGNDIKLRLKQKFQTTVHDIWQLNLDYFSKEFQIMMPYRFNNALKYYYRKEYYKIDYPEKYSIAGFVDGQLNTQLSLSDKNQYIINKPELIVNLISENNISLMRSNIYGDGLKYTTDNFYSTYKIPYNRAYEYHFNNSSTSSLENVNVEEISNIPEIIDINPYRENSDIFSPVENIIETKEVNTKTPWPINYLQAQIPNNEEFTLSSDFSQVVSSKTQSLVYSFLSNVISYLDSVKDTNPIDTDEKYYLWLREIFRNYSFDITAIEEINTSCGINKVVSWFGKALNILNTSNSFVKEFKNLGPISLINKKENLSMPIIEVNEIPNDMLGLSLKDLNEKLFNIYLKNILYFKKVYYNFLDQWWTEYYSQYFGLICMAKQSILHQEKLIKKIVQKKLSDLSKQSNISNEKLNLMNLTTEKTFIDLSNQSQIAMNNINNFLNKAAICVFESNIYPKFISFMEQYINNINIKTTAFIRKCTNITEKEKLQLINQNTFNNLDFEFFDIQTIENLLTSETNLIIKEKTSPYDLLLFSLQEADKKVIKDISGKDTLVQYSDTIDLSYGVNGDALYLKEPNQSVNFSNNIFENGLTNSFSICFWLRNLGQDNLSSNLIGNIVNNCGWQIYFENNGLVFSMVDCNGNEKNIYLSDVLSKYWYYISVSVDRLRNKLLIFINDKLIVNESIEQILNIYSSNIISLVNENNPICIEELSILNKALTSEEVLNSYFTNLNNSYIRDSYGARLEYNKNYELYNYVFPENSLYEVIENNNMYLSIKNIKNTNILGAKFKLINTDESKQYVQKWDEVIICVLGDTEKYADIQAGNNRIQLVNSKDNARKIIVNNNIFRPNCVLFSYNNKYLSLSLRNRNYNWMICNDNSFIPKHAHLWILKKI
;
A
#
# COMPACT_ATOMS: atom_id res chain seq x y z
N MET A 1 -22.14 -14.38 8.24
CA MET A 1 -23.06 -14.07 9.36
C MET A 1 -24.11 -13.06 8.86
N LYS A 2 -25.34 -13.05 9.42
CA LYS A 2 -26.41 -12.12 8.97
C LYS A 2 -26.55 -10.96 9.96
N ILE A 3 -26.15 -9.76 9.56
CA ILE A 3 -26.33 -8.54 10.36
C ILE A 3 -27.81 -8.08 10.28
N ASN A 4 -28.44 -7.84 11.42
CA ASN A 4 -29.82 -7.37 11.51
C ASN A 4 -29.93 -5.90 11.09
N SER A 5 -30.61 -5.63 9.98
CA SER A 5 -30.79 -4.30 9.42
C SER A 5 -32.18 -3.70 9.59
N ASN A 6 -33.10 -4.40 10.27
CA ASN A 6 -34.49 -3.96 10.40
C ASN A 6 -34.72 -3.08 11.63
N LEU A 7 -33.66 -2.43 12.13
CA LEU A 7 -33.65 -1.71 13.40
C LEU A 7 -33.55 -0.21 13.11
N THR A 8 -34.38 0.56 13.82
CA THR A 8 -34.33 2.03 13.85
C THR A 8 -34.39 2.47 15.31
N ILE A 9 -34.01 3.71 15.61
CA ILE A 9 -34.07 4.24 16.98
C ILE A 9 -35.47 4.13 17.59
N ASN A 10 -36.50 4.19 16.74
CA ASN A 10 -37.91 4.12 17.09
C ASN A 10 -38.47 2.69 17.15
N SER A 11 -37.67 1.65 16.85
CA SER A 11 -38.14 0.26 16.99
C SER A 11 -38.64 0.01 18.43
N PRO A 12 -39.79 -0.66 18.59
CA PRO A 12 -40.37 -0.94 19.90
C PRO A 12 -39.50 -1.94 20.67
N ILE A 13 -39.59 -1.90 22.00
CA ILE A 13 -38.92 -2.88 22.88
C ILE A 13 -39.63 -4.22 22.69
N ASP A 14 -38.88 -5.23 22.27
CA ASP A 14 -39.39 -6.58 22.00
C ASP A 14 -38.82 -7.63 22.99
N ASN A 15 -37.98 -7.21 23.94
CA ASN A 15 -37.26 -8.07 24.88
C ASN A 15 -36.45 -9.19 24.20
N LYS A 16 -36.01 -8.97 22.95
CA LYS A 16 -35.19 -9.92 22.18
C LYS A 16 -34.08 -9.26 21.38
N ASN A 17 -34.45 -8.30 20.53
CA ASN A 17 -33.52 -7.53 19.68
C ASN A 17 -33.43 -6.07 20.10
N VAL A 18 -34.44 -5.55 20.80
CA VAL A 18 -34.50 -4.18 21.31
C VAL A 18 -34.87 -4.23 22.78
N VAL A 19 -33.97 -3.75 23.63
CA VAL A 19 -34.06 -3.87 25.09
C VAL A 19 -33.71 -2.54 25.77
N ILE A 20 -34.20 -2.35 27.00
CA ILE A 20 -33.67 -1.34 27.93
C ILE A 20 -32.97 -2.08 29.04
N VAL A 21 -31.68 -1.77 29.22
CA VAL A 21 -30.78 -2.51 30.12
C VAL A 21 -30.08 -1.56 31.08
N ARG A 22 -29.68 -2.12 32.22
CA ARG A 22 -28.88 -1.44 33.24
C ARG A 22 -27.42 -1.34 32.79
N ALA A 23 -26.80 -0.20 33.07
CA ALA A 23 -25.37 0.00 32.84
C ALA A 23 -24.56 -0.42 34.08
N ARG A 24 -23.84 -1.54 34.03
CA ARG A 24 -23.15 -2.14 35.19
C ARG A 24 -24.11 -2.25 36.39
N GLU A 25 -23.61 -2.01 37.60
CA GLU A 25 -24.40 -1.93 38.83
C GLU A 25 -24.90 -0.50 39.15
N THR A 26 -24.98 0.38 38.14
CA THR A 26 -25.44 1.76 38.33
C THR A 26 -26.97 1.88 38.31
N SER A 27 -27.48 3.08 38.64
CA SER A 27 -28.89 3.46 38.46
C SER A 27 -29.22 3.96 37.04
N LYS A 28 -28.25 3.95 36.11
CA LYS A 28 -28.44 4.39 34.72
C LYS A 28 -28.92 3.23 33.84
N PHE A 29 -29.78 3.55 32.88
CA PHE A 29 -30.31 2.62 31.89
C PHE A 29 -30.13 3.19 30.49
N PHE A 30 -29.93 2.31 29.51
CA PHE A 30 -29.82 2.69 28.10
C PHE A 30 -30.57 1.71 27.20
N LYS A 31 -30.93 2.18 26.00
CA LYS A 31 -31.57 1.35 24.98
C LYS A 31 -30.50 0.67 24.12
N ALA A 32 -30.64 -0.64 23.90
CA ALA A 32 -29.69 -1.44 23.14
C ALA A 32 -30.38 -2.25 22.03
N PHE A 33 -29.65 -2.47 20.95
CA PHE A 33 -30.12 -3.07 19.71
C PHE A 33 -29.21 -4.23 19.31
N LYS A 34 -29.73 -5.45 19.24
CA LYS A 34 -28.98 -6.64 18.84
C LYS A 34 -28.83 -6.68 17.32
N VAL A 35 -27.62 -6.42 16.85
CA VAL A 35 -27.28 -6.43 15.43
C VAL A 35 -26.77 -7.80 14.96
N ALA A 36 -26.26 -8.61 15.89
CA ALA A 36 -25.81 -9.98 15.67
C ALA A 36 -25.81 -10.76 17.00
N PRO A 37 -25.72 -12.11 17.01
CA PRO A 37 -25.68 -12.87 18.25
C PRO A 37 -24.54 -12.40 19.17
N ASN A 38 -24.89 -12.05 20.40
CA ASN A 38 -23.98 -11.50 21.43
C ASN A 38 -23.33 -10.15 21.09
N ILE A 39 -23.77 -9.45 20.03
CA ILE A 39 -23.22 -8.14 19.63
C ILE A 39 -24.37 -7.12 19.60
N TRP A 40 -24.24 -6.10 20.45
CA TRP A 40 -25.25 -5.06 20.65
C TRP A 40 -24.72 -3.68 20.30
N VAL A 41 -25.61 -2.79 19.87
CA VAL A 41 -25.35 -1.37 19.67
C VAL A 41 -26.22 -0.57 20.62
N ALA A 42 -25.61 0.32 21.40
CA ALA A 42 -26.26 1.28 22.26
C ALA A 42 -26.04 2.68 21.65
N PRO A 43 -26.96 3.19 20.81
CA PRO A 43 -26.75 4.39 20.00
C PRO A 43 -26.92 5.68 20.82
N GLU A 44 -26.14 5.80 21.89
CA GLU A 44 -26.12 6.91 22.85
C GLU A 44 -24.68 7.16 23.30
N ARG A 45 -24.43 8.26 24.00
CA ARG A 45 -23.11 8.55 24.60
C ARG A 45 -22.77 7.54 25.69
N TYR A 46 -21.49 7.21 25.82
CA TYR A 46 -21.04 6.25 26.84
C TYR A 46 -21.35 6.76 28.26
N TYR A 47 -22.04 5.93 29.04
CA TYR A 47 -22.64 6.32 30.32
C TYR A 47 -21.63 6.52 31.46
N GLY A 48 -20.44 5.92 31.33
CA GLY A 48 -19.40 5.88 32.36
C GLY A 48 -18.61 7.18 32.49
N GLU A 49 -18.66 8.04 31.47
CA GLU A 49 -17.95 9.33 31.47
C GLU A 49 -18.92 10.51 31.54
N SER A 50 -18.52 11.57 32.24
CA SER A 50 -19.30 12.82 32.24
C SER A 50 -19.15 13.53 30.90
N LEU A 51 -20.25 13.96 30.29
CA LEU A 51 -20.24 14.65 28.99
C LEU A 51 -19.69 16.07 29.07
N SER A 52 -19.81 16.70 30.24
CA SER A 52 -19.22 18.00 30.56
C SER A 52 -18.13 17.80 31.60
N ILE A 53 -16.90 18.14 31.23
CA ILE A 53 -15.72 18.06 32.10
C ILE A 53 -15.04 19.41 32.19
N GLU A 54 -14.29 19.63 33.28
CA GLU A 54 -13.50 20.83 33.49
C GLU A 54 -12.44 21.04 32.39
N GLU A 55 -12.18 22.30 32.01
CA GLU A 55 -11.18 22.64 30.99
C GLU A 55 -9.80 22.07 31.30
N SER A 56 -9.40 22.03 32.58
CA SER A 56 -8.13 21.45 33.04
C SER A 56 -7.97 19.98 32.64
N LYS A 57 -9.07 19.21 32.65
CA LYS A 57 -9.12 17.76 32.38
C LYS A 57 -9.25 17.41 30.89
N LYS A 58 -9.55 18.39 30.04
CA LYS A 58 -9.64 18.17 28.58
C LYS A 58 -8.27 17.85 27.99
N VAL A 59 -8.15 16.75 27.28
CA VAL A 59 -6.90 16.33 26.61
C VAL A 59 -6.64 17.08 25.31
N ASN A 60 -5.35 17.20 24.94
CA ASN A 60 -4.92 17.76 23.67
C ASN A 60 -5.48 17.00 22.46
N GLY A 61 -5.89 17.72 21.43
CA GLY A 61 -6.49 17.17 20.20
C GLY A 61 -7.92 16.65 20.38
N GLY A 62 -8.47 16.69 21.60
CA GLY A 62 -9.84 16.28 21.88
C GLY A 62 -10.87 17.32 21.46
N VAL A 63 -12.11 16.87 21.28
CA VAL A 63 -13.29 17.70 20.99
C VAL A 63 -14.36 17.33 22.00
N TYR A 64 -14.93 18.33 22.69
CA TYR A 64 -15.88 18.11 23.77
C TYR A 64 -17.19 18.83 23.46
N ASP A 65 -18.25 18.04 23.30
CA ASP A 65 -19.58 18.53 22.97
C ASP A 65 -20.61 17.67 23.72
N SER A 66 -21.30 18.27 24.69
CA SER A 66 -22.31 17.57 25.50
C SER A 66 -23.63 17.35 24.75
N ASN A 67 -23.88 18.10 23.67
CA ASN A 67 -25.08 18.00 22.86
C ASN A 67 -24.94 17.02 21.69
N PHE A 68 -23.72 16.60 21.36
CA PHE A 68 -23.48 15.57 20.34
C PHE A 68 -24.12 14.24 20.73
N LEU A 69 -24.86 13.64 19.79
CA LEU A 69 -25.58 12.37 19.98
C LEU A 69 -26.71 12.46 21.03
N SER A 70 -27.27 13.67 21.22
CA SER A 70 -28.39 13.92 22.14
C SER A 70 -29.75 13.72 21.47
N GLN A 71 -29.88 14.07 20.19
CA GLN A 71 -31.15 14.04 19.45
C GLN A 71 -31.43 12.65 18.86
N ASN A 72 -32.71 12.24 18.82
CA ASN A 72 -33.11 10.95 18.24
C ASN A 72 -32.66 10.76 16.78
N ASN A 73 -32.61 11.84 15.99
CA ASN A 73 -32.10 11.79 14.61
C ASN A 73 -30.60 11.44 14.57
N GLU A 74 -29.78 12.02 15.44
CA GLU A 74 -28.36 11.67 15.55
C GLU A 74 -28.18 10.23 16.03
N LYS A 75 -28.97 9.80 17.02
CA LYS A 75 -28.97 8.42 17.53
C LYS A 75 -29.34 7.41 16.44
N ASP A 76 -30.36 7.70 15.63
CA ASP A 76 -30.75 6.84 14.50
C ASP A 76 -29.66 6.76 13.45
N LYS A 77 -29.11 7.90 13.02
CA LYS A 77 -27.98 7.96 12.09
C LYS A 77 -26.77 7.18 12.63
N PHE A 78 -26.53 7.21 13.94
CA PHE A 78 -25.43 6.49 14.56
C PHE A 78 -25.67 4.98 14.48
N LEU A 79 -26.88 4.53 14.84
CA LEU A 79 -27.29 3.14 14.70
C LEU A 79 -27.11 2.64 13.26
N GLN A 80 -27.59 3.40 12.27
CA GLN A 80 -27.44 3.04 10.85
C GLN A 80 -25.98 3.04 10.38
N ALA A 81 -25.15 3.97 10.86
CA ALA A 81 -23.74 4.02 10.53
C ALA A 81 -23.00 2.77 11.06
N ILE A 82 -23.21 2.39 12.33
CA ILE A 82 -22.62 1.17 12.89
C ILE A 82 -23.11 -0.08 12.15
N ILE A 83 -24.40 -0.18 11.84
CA ILE A 83 -24.93 -1.30 11.03
C ILE A 83 -24.26 -1.35 9.65
N THR A 84 -24.01 -0.20 9.02
CA THR A 84 -23.34 -0.11 7.71
C THR A 84 -21.89 -0.57 7.80
N LEU A 85 -21.15 -0.13 8.82
CA LEU A 85 -19.76 -0.55 9.06
C LEU A 85 -19.67 -2.06 9.35
N LEU A 86 -20.54 -2.60 10.20
CA LEU A 86 -20.58 -4.04 10.46
C LEU A 86 -20.96 -4.86 9.23
N LYS A 87 -21.88 -4.36 8.37
CA LYS A 87 -22.17 -4.98 7.08
C LYS A 87 -20.97 -4.98 6.14
N ARG A 88 -20.21 -3.89 6.08
CA ARG A 88 -18.97 -3.81 5.31
C ARG A 88 -17.95 -4.82 5.81
N ILE A 89 -17.68 -4.85 7.11
CA ILE A 89 -16.75 -5.81 7.73
C ILE A 89 -17.20 -7.25 7.42
N ASN A 90 -18.50 -7.54 7.55
CA ASN A 90 -19.06 -8.85 7.27
C ASN A 90 -19.13 -9.21 5.77
N SER A 91 -18.92 -8.27 4.85
CA SER A 91 -18.95 -8.56 3.40
C SER A 91 -17.64 -9.14 2.87
N ASN A 92 -16.58 -9.11 3.68
CA ASN A 92 -15.29 -9.70 3.38
C ASN A 92 -15.07 -10.95 4.28
N ILE A 93 -14.47 -12.01 3.73
CA ILE A 93 -14.24 -13.29 4.41
C ILE A 93 -13.45 -13.10 5.72
N ALA A 94 -12.43 -12.25 5.72
CA ALA A 94 -11.60 -11.99 6.90
C ALA A 94 -12.41 -11.32 8.02
N GLY A 95 -13.21 -10.29 7.68
CA GLY A 95 -14.04 -9.58 8.65
C GLY A 95 -15.25 -10.38 9.11
N GLU A 96 -15.85 -11.21 8.24
CA GLU A 96 -16.90 -12.15 8.61
C GLU A 96 -16.41 -13.18 9.64
N LYS A 97 -15.20 -13.71 9.46
CA LYS A 97 -14.55 -14.58 10.44
C LYS A 97 -14.28 -13.85 11.76
N LEU A 98 -13.78 -12.62 11.73
CA LEU A 98 -13.57 -11.81 12.93
C LEU A 98 -14.87 -11.63 13.73
N LEU A 99 -15.96 -11.23 13.06
CA LEU A 99 -17.26 -11.02 13.72
C LEU A 99 -17.86 -12.34 14.25
N SER A 100 -17.69 -13.44 13.51
CA SER A 100 -18.13 -14.77 13.93
C SER A 100 -17.35 -15.27 15.15
N LEU A 101 -16.05 -15.01 15.20
CA LEU A 101 -15.21 -15.29 16.36
C LEU A 101 -15.66 -14.47 17.56
N VAL A 102 -15.82 -13.14 17.42
CA VAL A 102 -16.31 -12.26 18.49
C VAL A 102 -17.69 -12.71 19.01
N SER A 103 -18.58 -13.15 18.12
CA SER A 103 -19.91 -13.66 18.49
C SER A 103 -19.86 -14.95 19.34
N THR A 104 -18.88 -15.82 19.08
CA THR A 104 -18.73 -17.12 19.76
C THR A 104 -17.70 -17.15 20.87
N ALA A 105 -16.87 -16.12 20.99
CA ALA A 105 -15.89 -15.91 22.05
C ALA A 105 -16.56 -15.48 23.36
N ILE A 106 -17.53 -16.26 23.84
CA ILE A 106 -18.16 -16.02 25.14
C ILE A 106 -17.12 -16.18 26.26
N PRO A 107 -17.10 -15.30 27.27
CA PRO A 107 -16.42 -15.53 28.53
C PRO A 107 -16.69 -16.92 29.12
N PHE A 108 -15.67 -17.49 29.76
CA PHE A 108 -15.79 -18.79 30.42
C PHE A 108 -16.74 -18.67 31.63
N PRO A 109 -17.75 -19.53 31.78
CA PRO A 109 -18.72 -19.42 32.86
C PRO A 109 -18.15 -19.92 34.20
N TYR A 110 -18.59 -19.33 35.31
CA TYR A 110 -18.23 -19.75 36.66
C TYR A 110 -18.92 -21.05 37.06
N GLY A 111 -18.25 -21.90 37.83
CA GLY A 111 -18.77 -23.19 38.29
C GLY A 111 -19.87 -23.11 39.37
N TYR A 112 -20.35 -24.31 39.75
CA TYR A 112 -21.39 -24.59 40.73
C TYR A 112 -21.02 -24.10 42.15
N ILE A 113 -21.97 -23.46 42.87
CA ILE A 113 -21.79 -23.19 44.31
C ILE A 113 -22.25 -24.43 45.09
N GLY A 114 -21.30 -25.22 45.61
CA GLY A 114 -21.60 -26.32 46.53
C GLY A 114 -20.46 -27.33 46.71
N GLY A 115 -19.65 -27.12 47.76
CA GLY A 115 -18.65 -28.09 48.25
C GLY A 115 -17.24 -27.53 48.25
N GLY A 116 -16.76 -27.08 49.41
CA GLY A 116 -15.42 -26.54 49.57
C GLY A 116 -14.34 -27.51 49.10
N TYR A 117 -13.69 -27.17 48.00
CA TYR A 117 -12.25 -27.30 47.86
C TYR A 117 -11.70 -25.91 47.53
N TYR A 118 -11.36 -25.20 48.59
CA TYR A 118 -10.21 -24.33 48.58
C TYR A 118 -9.07 -25.09 47.87
N CYS A 119 -8.64 -24.61 46.71
CA CYS A 119 -7.33 -24.95 46.16
C CYS A 119 -6.37 -23.76 46.35
N PRO A 120 -5.84 -23.54 47.55
CA PRO A 120 -4.48 -23.10 47.69
C PRO A 120 -3.60 -24.36 47.71
N ASN A 121 -2.62 -24.39 46.80
CA ASN A 121 -1.50 -25.30 46.76
C ASN A 121 -1.78 -26.75 46.31
N ILE A 122 -1.33 -27.04 45.09
CA ILE A 122 -0.88 -28.37 44.67
C ILE A 122 0.18 -28.83 45.69
N VAL A 123 -0.16 -29.83 46.49
CA VAL A 123 0.82 -30.71 47.13
C VAL A 123 0.50 -32.13 46.70
N THR A 124 1.38 -32.66 45.86
CA THR A 124 1.51 -34.08 45.55
C THR A 124 1.72 -34.89 46.83
N PHE A 125 0.89 -35.91 47.07
CA PHE A 125 1.33 -37.16 47.71
C PHE A 125 0.42 -38.31 47.30
N GLY A 126 1.04 -39.39 46.81
CA GLY A 126 0.35 -40.60 46.38
C GLY A 126 -0.21 -41.41 47.53
N SER A 127 -1.26 -42.19 47.24
CA SER A 127 -1.39 -43.60 47.61
C SER A 127 -2.77 -44.14 47.19
N THR A 128 -2.70 -45.19 46.36
CA THR A 128 -3.61 -46.33 46.26
C THR A 128 -5.14 -46.17 46.44
N ILE A 129 -5.79 -46.51 45.32
CA ILE A 129 -7.17 -46.99 45.16
C ILE A 129 -7.60 -47.93 46.30
N LYS A 130 -8.74 -47.62 46.93
CA LYS A 130 -9.64 -48.64 47.49
C LYS A 130 -11.07 -48.35 47.05
N SER A 131 -11.56 -49.24 46.21
CA SER A 131 -12.96 -49.46 45.88
C SER A 131 -13.83 -49.59 47.13
N ASN A 132 -15.05 -49.03 47.09
CA ASN A 132 -16.21 -49.77 47.56
C ASN A 132 -17.49 -49.38 46.83
N LYS A 133 -18.17 -50.42 46.35
CA LYS A 133 -19.45 -50.45 45.64
C LYS A 133 -20.63 -50.24 46.60
N LYS A 134 -21.77 -49.85 45.99
CA LYS A 134 -23.16 -49.75 46.49
C LYS A 134 -23.39 -48.46 47.27
N ILE A 135 -24.24 -47.55 46.80
CA ILE A 135 -25.70 -47.71 46.75
C ILE A 135 -26.29 -47.04 45.49
N ASN A 136 -26.98 -47.83 44.66
CA ASN A 136 -28.02 -47.38 43.74
C ASN A 136 -29.36 -47.74 44.39
N SER A 137 -30.21 -46.75 44.69
CA SER A 137 -31.68 -46.77 44.56
C SER A 137 -32.32 -45.78 45.53
N LEU A 138 -33.32 -45.02 45.04
CA LEU A 138 -34.19 -44.06 45.75
C LEU A 138 -33.47 -42.73 45.95
N ILE A 139 -33.73 -41.70 45.14
CA ILE A 139 -34.93 -40.87 45.22
C ILE A 139 -35.33 -40.37 43.82
N SER A 140 -36.51 -40.76 43.36
CA SER A 140 -37.30 -40.01 42.37
C SER A 140 -38.40 -39.27 43.13
N THR A 141 -38.19 -38.00 43.46
CA THR A 141 -39.26 -37.04 43.75
C THR A 141 -38.69 -35.64 43.57
N THR A 142 -39.26 -34.95 42.60
CA THR A 142 -39.34 -33.50 42.41
C THR A 142 -39.06 -32.68 43.67
N ILE A 143 -37.87 -32.08 43.71
CA ILE A 143 -37.63 -30.80 44.38
C ILE A 143 -37.09 -29.89 43.26
N PRO A 144 -37.71 -28.73 42.98
CA PRO A 144 -37.11 -27.79 42.05
C PRO A 144 -35.82 -27.30 42.70
N PHE A 145 -34.68 -27.58 42.09
CA PHE A 145 -33.42 -26.93 42.41
C PHE A 145 -33.35 -25.62 41.59
N PRO A 146 -33.69 -24.44 42.13
CA PRO A 146 -33.08 -23.24 41.63
C PRO A 146 -31.69 -23.14 42.29
N TYR A 147 -30.68 -22.69 41.56
CA TYR A 147 -29.30 -22.44 42.03
C TYR A 147 -28.38 -23.66 42.17
N GLY A 148 -27.79 -24.04 41.03
CA GLY A 148 -26.65 -24.94 40.99
C GLY A 148 -26.31 -25.29 39.55
N GLY A 149 -26.03 -24.30 38.70
CA GLY A 149 -25.57 -24.43 37.30
C GLY A 149 -24.26 -23.67 37.09
N TYR A 150 -23.63 -23.84 35.92
CA TYR A 150 -22.63 -22.87 35.45
C TYR A 150 -23.29 -21.49 35.33
N ARG A 151 -22.54 -20.43 35.61
CA ARG A 151 -23.04 -19.05 35.67
C ARG A 151 -22.26 -18.14 34.72
N GLU A 152 -22.94 -17.53 33.77
CA GLU A 152 -22.33 -16.69 32.75
C GLU A 152 -22.08 -15.26 33.27
N THR A 153 -21.01 -14.62 32.78
CA THR A 153 -20.68 -13.22 33.12
C THR A 153 -21.05 -12.22 32.02
N ASN A 154 -21.28 -12.71 30.79
CA ASN A 154 -21.49 -11.90 29.59
C ASN A 154 -22.96 -11.61 29.31
N TYR A 155 -23.58 -10.81 30.18
CA TYR A 155 -25.00 -10.48 30.06
C TYR A 155 -25.32 -9.02 30.41
N LEU A 156 -26.44 -8.55 29.86
CA LEU A 156 -27.09 -7.28 30.19
C LEU A 156 -28.36 -7.54 31.00
N SER A 157 -28.49 -6.86 32.14
CA SER A 157 -29.68 -6.96 33.03
C SER A 157 -30.77 -6.00 32.58
N SER A 158 -32.03 -6.45 32.56
CA SER A 158 -33.17 -5.56 32.34
C SER A 158 -33.36 -4.57 33.50
N LYS A 159 -34.20 -3.54 33.28
CA LYS A 159 -34.53 -2.53 34.29
C LYS A 159 -35.02 -3.14 35.60
N ASP A 160 -35.89 -4.15 35.50
CA ASP A 160 -36.51 -4.84 36.63
C ASP A 160 -35.65 -5.99 37.17
N THR A 161 -34.48 -6.24 36.58
CA THR A 161 -33.50 -7.30 36.95
C THR A 161 -34.02 -8.74 36.87
N GLU A 162 -35.14 -8.95 36.19
CA GLU A 162 -35.76 -10.27 35.98
C GLU A 162 -35.33 -10.94 34.67
N ASN A 163 -34.90 -10.16 33.66
CA ASN A 163 -34.51 -10.66 32.35
C ASN A 163 -33.03 -10.36 32.07
N PHE A 164 -32.35 -11.32 31.45
CA PHE A 164 -30.92 -11.24 31.12
C PHE A 164 -30.72 -11.52 29.63
N TYR A 165 -29.84 -10.75 28.99
CA TYR A 165 -29.57 -10.87 27.55
C TYR A 165 -28.08 -11.06 27.29
N ALA A 166 -27.69 -12.07 26.51
CA ALA A 166 -26.29 -12.40 26.30
C ALA A 166 -25.60 -11.35 25.44
N ALA A 167 -24.44 -10.87 25.89
CA ALA A 167 -23.68 -9.83 25.23
C ALA A 167 -22.18 -10.05 25.47
N ASN A 168 -21.43 -10.24 24.38
CA ASN A 168 -19.98 -10.20 24.40
C ASN A 168 -19.49 -8.77 24.17
N ILE A 169 -20.13 -8.07 23.23
CA ILE A 169 -19.78 -6.71 22.81
C ILE A 169 -20.99 -5.79 22.89
N VAL A 170 -20.77 -4.58 23.42
CA VAL A 170 -21.72 -3.46 23.32
C VAL A 170 -21.01 -2.25 22.72
N ILE A 171 -21.49 -1.77 21.57
CA ILE A 171 -20.93 -0.60 20.86
C ILE A 171 -21.74 0.64 21.20
N PHE A 172 -21.11 1.57 21.91
CA PHE A 172 -21.62 2.89 22.28
C PHE A 172 -21.09 3.99 21.35
N GLY A 173 -21.77 5.13 21.37
CA GLY A 173 -21.17 6.39 20.94
C GLY A 173 -20.05 6.85 21.87
N PRO A 174 -19.35 7.93 21.53
CA PRO A 174 -18.19 8.38 22.28
C PRO A 174 -18.49 8.75 23.74
N GLY A 175 -17.45 8.70 24.58
CA GLY A 175 -17.44 9.23 25.95
C GLY A 175 -17.38 10.76 25.99
N ALA A 176 -16.62 11.35 26.90
CA ALA A 176 -16.50 12.82 27.03
C ALA A 176 -15.87 13.47 25.79
N ASN A 177 -14.75 12.90 25.32
CA ASN A 177 -14.08 13.32 24.09
C ASN A 177 -14.69 12.61 22.88
N ILE A 178 -15.28 13.36 21.94
CA ILE A 178 -16.06 12.76 20.86
C ILE A 178 -15.24 12.21 19.70
N VAL A 179 -13.93 12.42 19.68
CA VAL A 179 -13.00 11.94 18.63
C VAL A 179 -12.06 10.84 19.12
N GLU A 180 -12.22 10.35 20.36
CA GLU A 180 -11.43 9.25 20.92
C GLU A 180 -12.25 7.96 20.90
N ASN A 181 -11.79 6.98 20.11
CA ASN A 181 -12.31 5.62 20.18
C ASN A 181 -11.68 4.89 21.38
N ASN A 182 -12.42 3.98 22.01
CA ASN A 182 -11.90 3.21 23.13
C ASN A 182 -12.55 1.83 23.23
N THR A 183 -11.84 0.87 23.84
CA THR A 183 -12.35 -0.46 24.17
C THR A 183 -12.09 -0.73 25.65
N VAL A 184 -13.15 -0.96 26.41
CA VAL A 184 -13.14 -1.10 27.87
C VAL A 184 -13.60 -2.51 28.26
N PHE A 185 -12.94 -3.10 29.25
CA PHE A 185 -13.34 -4.38 29.84
C PHE A 185 -14.46 -4.18 30.88
N TYR A 186 -15.34 -5.16 31.02
CA TYR A 186 -16.42 -5.10 32.02
C TYR A 186 -15.92 -5.41 33.43
N LYS A 187 -15.08 -6.45 33.57
CA LYS A 187 -14.36 -6.79 34.82
C LYS A 187 -12.88 -7.06 34.55
N LYS A 188 -11.99 -6.34 35.23
CA LYS A 188 -10.54 -6.39 34.99
C LYS A 188 -9.95 -7.76 35.30
N GLU A 189 -10.32 -8.33 36.44
CA GLU A 189 -9.82 -9.62 36.91
C GLU A 189 -10.06 -10.71 35.86
N ASP A 190 -11.29 -10.80 35.36
CA ASP A 190 -11.70 -11.76 34.34
C ASP A 190 -11.01 -11.51 32.99
N ALA A 191 -10.65 -10.25 32.69
CA ALA A 191 -9.90 -9.92 31.48
C ALA A 191 -8.42 -10.39 31.54
N GLU A 192 -7.86 -10.66 32.72
CA GLU A 192 -6.44 -10.96 32.93
C GLU A 192 -6.16 -12.43 33.34
N ASN A 193 -7.19 -13.20 33.75
CA ASN A 193 -7.05 -14.53 34.35
C ASN A 193 -7.41 -15.72 33.43
N GLY A 194 -7.69 -15.49 32.15
CA GLY A 194 -8.08 -16.52 31.18
C GLY A 194 -9.57 -16.86 31.11
N MET A 195 -10.41 -16.35 32.02
CA MET A 195 -11.87 -16.52 31.94
C MET A 195 -12.45 -15.73 30.76
N GLY A 196 -12.08 -14.45 30.71
CA GLY A 196 -12.60 -13.46 29.79
C GLY A 196 -13.80 -12.68 30.35
N THR A 197 -14.05 -11.51 29.78
CA THR A 197 -15.12 -10.59 30.22
C THR A 197 -15.79 -9.89 29.03
N MET A 198 -17.02 -9.41 29.22
CA MET A 198 -17.71 -8.57 28.23
C MET A 198 -16.87 -7.31 27.93
N ALA A 199 -16.97 -6.78 26.70
CA ALA A 199 -16.30 -5.55 26.32
C ALA A 199 -17.28 -4.47 25.83
N GLU A 200 -16.99 -3.22 26.21
CA GLU A 200 -17.72 -2.03 25.81
C GLU A 200 -16.83 -1.21 24.85
N ILE A 201 -17.35 -0.87 23.68
CA ILE A 201 -16.62 -0.10 22.66
C ILE A 201 -17.24 1.29 22.59
N CYS A 202 -16.41 2.33 22.69
CA CYS A 202 -16.81 3.71 22.39
C CYS A 202 -16.32 4.06 20.98
N PHE A 203 -17.22 4.43 20.07
CA PHE A 203 -16.87 4.62 18.66
C PHE A 203 -17.42 5.91 18.06
N GLN A 204 -16.66 6.57 17.18
CA GLN A 204 -17.04 7.75 16.40
C GLN A 204 -17.11 7.43 14.89
N PRO A 205 -18.31 7.20 14.32
CA PRO A 205 -18.45 6.89 12.90
C PRO A 205 -18.56 8.13 12.00
N PHE A 206 -18.86 9.31 12.53
CA PHE A 206 -19.20 10.49 11.72
C PHE A 206 -18.01 11.42 11.43
N LEU A 207 -16.88 11.23 12.10
CA LEU A 207 -15.69 12.04 11.92
C LEU A 207 -14.51 11.15 11.55
N THR A 208 -13.82 11.51 10.48
CA THR A 208 -12.50 10.95 10.10
C THR A 208 -11.49 12.09 9.94
N TYR A 209 -10.23 11.76 9.69
CA TYR A 209 -9.17 12.72 9.39
C TYR A 209 -8.38 12.26 8.16
N LYS A 210 -7.68 13.21 7.54
CA LYS A 210 -6.77 12.92 6.44
C LYS A 210 -5.37 12.61 6.98
N TYR A 211 -4.73 11.56 6.48
CA TYR A 211 -3.32 11.26 6.71
C TYR A 211 -2.61 11.19 5.36
N ASP A 212 -1.56 12.00 5.18
CA ASP A 212 -0.98 12.28 3.86
C ASP A 212 -2.08 12.66 2.84
N GLN A 213 -2.38 11.76 1.90
CA GLN A 213 -3.32 11.97 0.80
C GLN A 213 -4.68 11.26 0.97
N PHE A 214 -4.85 10.40 1.99
CA PHE A 214 -6.05 9.58 2.12
C PHE A 214 -6.83 9.85 3.42
N TYR A 215 -8.15 9.65 3.38
CA TYR A 215 -9.00 9.66 4.56
C TYR A 215 -8.94 8.31 5.29
N VAL A 216 -8.83 8.33 6.62
CA VAL A 216 -8.81 7.11 7.43
C VAL A 216 -10.19 6.43 7.37
N ASP A 217 -10.21 5.13 7.08
CA ASP A 217 -11.45 4.36 6.95
C ASP A 217 -11.98 3.95 8.35
N PRO A 218 -13.18 4.40 8.76
CA PRO A 218 -13.76 4.05 10.06
C PRO A 218 -14.03 2.55 10.24
N ALA A 219 -14.15 1.75 9.17
CA ALA A 219 -14.28 0.30 9.32
C ALA A 219 -13.02 -0.33 9.92
N LEU A 220 -11.83 0.16 9.56
CA LEU A 220 -10.57 -0.34 10.11
C LEU A 220 -10.38 0.07 11.57
N GLU A 221 -10.74 1.31 11.92
CA GLU A 221 -10.73 1.79 13.31
C GLU A 221 -11.71 1.01 14.19
N LEU A 222 -12.86 0.58 13.65
CA LEU A 222 -13.78 -0.31 14.37
C LEU A 222 -13.21 -1.71 14.51
N MET A 223 -12.53 -2.24 13.48
CA MET A 223 -11.83 -3.52 13.55
C MET A 223 -10.73 -3.50 14.62
N GLU A 224 -9.99 -2.40 14.78
CA GLU A 224 -9.02 -2.23 15.88
C GLU A 224 -9.66 -2.48 17.24
N CYS A 225 -10.82 -1.85 17.50
CA CYS A 225 -11.57 -2.03 18.73
C CYS A 225 -12.09 -3.47 18.91
N LEU A 226 -12.55 -4.09 17.82
CA LEU A 226 -13.03 -5.48 17.84
C LEU A 226 -11.89 -6.47 18.13
N ILE A 227 -10.71 -6.29 17.53
CA ILE A 227 -9.54 -7.13 17.82
C ILE A 227 -9.13 -6.95 19.29
N LYS A 228 -9.11 -5.71 19.79
CA LYS A 228 -8.80 -5.43 21.20
C LYS A 228 -9.77 -6.11 22.15
N SER A 229 -11.04 -6.17 21.77
CA SER A 229 -12.05 -6.88 22.57
C SER A 229 -11.80 -8.39 22.68
N LEU A 230 -11.14 -9.03 21.71
CA LEU A 230 -10.77 -10.45 21.80
C LEU A 230 -9.80 -10.71 22.96
N TYR A 231 -8.88 -9.80 23.24
CA TYR A 231 -7.99 -9.92 24.41
C TYR A 231 -8.79 -9.96 25.71
N PHE A 232 -9.89 -9.20 25.79
CA PHE A 232 -10.77 -9.18 26.96
C PHE A 232 -11.68 -10.40 27.01
N LEU A 233 -12.23 -10.84 25.88
CA LEU A 233 -13.11 -12.01 25.79
C LEU A 233 -12.39 -13.35 26.05
N TYR A 234 -11.09 -13.41 25.77
CA TYR A 234 -10.24 -14.57 26.06
C TYR A 234 -9.55 -14.49 27.43
N GLY A 235 -9.65 -13.38 28.15
CA GLY A 235 -9.01 -13.23 29.45
C GLY A 235 -7.48 -13.13 29.38
N ILE A 236 -6.94 -12.68 28.24
CA ILE A 236 -5.50 -12.58 27.97
C ILE A 236 -5.01 -11.14 27.94
N LYS A 237 -5.72 -10.20 28.58
CA LYS A 237 -5.22 -8.84 28.75
C LYS A 237 -3.92 -8.89 29.58
N PRO A 238 -2.80 -8.31 29.11
CA PRO A 238 -1.59 -8.24 29.90
C PRO A 238 -1.71 -7.22 31.03
N ASN A 239 -0.74 -7.31 31.95
CA ASN A 239 -0.54 -6.29 32.97
C ASN A 239 -0.32 -4.92 32.33
N ASN A 240 -0.89 -3.87 32.91
CA ASN A 240 -0.73 -2.49 32.46
C ASN A 240 0.74 -2.01 32.44
N ASN A 241 1.63 -2.69 33.15
CA ASN A 241 3.07 -2.38 33.18
C ASN A 241 3.86 -3.06 32.05
N LEU A 242 3.25 -3.98 31.28
CA LEU A 242 3.91 -4.59 30.14
C LEU A 242 3.86 -3.63 28.94
N THR A 243 4.86 -2.76 28.90
CA THR A 243 5.04 -1.74 27.87
C THR A 243 6.39 -1.88 27.18
N VAL A 244 6.48 -1.33 25.98
CA VAL A 244 7.70 -1.27 25.17
C VAL A 244 8.00 0.18 24.80
N PRO A 245 9.28 0.55 24.64
CA PRO A 245 9.64 1.87 24.14
C PRO A 245 9.11 2.05 22.71
N TYR A 246 8.45 3.17 22.44
CA TYR A 246 7.82 3.43 21.14
C TYR A 246 8.45 4.62 20.43
N ARG A 247 8.80 5.68 21.18
CA ARG A 247 9.40 6.89 20.62
C ARG A 247 10.30 7.58 21.64
N LEU A 248 11.50 7.99 21.22
CA LEU A 248 12.29 8.94 21.99
C LEU A 248 11.66 10.34 21.91
N ARG A 249 11.42 10.97 23.07
CA ARG A 249 10.97 12.37 23.16
C ARG A 249 12.17 13.29 22.89
N ASN A 250 12.38 13.61 21.61
CA ASN A 250 13.51 14.39 21.13
C ASN A 250 13.29 15.92 21.26
N GLU A 251 12.05 16.34 21.53
CA GLU A 251 11.64 17.72 21.77
C GLU A 251 12.06 18.26 23.14
N LEU A 252 12.30 17.38 24.12
CA LEU A 252 12.73 17.73 25.47
C LEU A 252 14.26 17.64 25.63
N SER A 253 14.82 18.42 26.54
CA SER A 253 16.27 18.41 26.81
C SER A 253 16.74 17.15 27.54
N ASN A 254 15.88 16.54 28.36
CA ASN A 254 16.14 15.27 29.02
C ASN A 254 15.87 14.06 28.10
N ILE A 255 16.39 12.90 28.48
CA ILE A 255 16.11 11.63 27.81
C ILE A 255 14.82 11.07 28.41
N GLU A 256 13.75 11.08 27.63
CA GLU A 256 12.46 10.49 27.98
C GLU A 256 11.96 9.64 26.82
N PHE A 257 11.30 8.53 27.14
CA PHE A 257 10.70 7.63 26.16
C PHE A 257 9.20 7.58 26.34
N SER A 258 8.46 7.74 25.25
CA SER A 258 7.06 7.36 25.18
C SER A 258 6.95 5.84 25.12
N GLN A 259 6.05 5.28 25.91
CA GLN A 259 5.83 3.84 26.03
C GLN A 259 4.46 3.44 25.49
N LEU A 260 4.40 2.31 24.80
CA LEU A 260 3.16 1.72 24.29
C LEU A 260 2.89 0.37 24.96
N SER A 261 1.62 0.05 25.22
CA SER A 261 1.27 -1.28 25.72
C SER A 261 1.53 -2.33 24.64
N ILE A 262 1.93 -3.55 25.05
CA ILE A 262 2.18 -4.62 24.07
C ILE A 262 0.94 -4.98 23.24
N VAL A 263 -0.26 -4.84 23.81
CA VAL A 263 -1.53 -5.10 23.11
C VAL A 263 -1.74 -4.09 22.00
N ASP A 264 -1.59 -2.81 22.32
CA ASP A 264 -1.80 -1.76 21.32
C ASP A 264 -0.76 -1.88 20.20
N LEU A 265 0.51 -2.20 20.51
CA LEU A 265 1.53 -2.44 19.49
C LEU A 265 1.15 -3.61 18.56
N LEU A 266 0.73 -4.74 19.12
CA LEU A 266 0.40 -5.94 18.35
C LEU A 266 -0.82 -5.71 17.46
N ILE A 267 -1.86 -5.04 17.98
CA ILE A 267 -3.10 -4.79 17.24
C ILE A 267 -2.90 -3.72 16.16
N SER A 268 -2.27 -2.60 16.51
CA SER A 268 -2.02 -1.48 15.59
C SER A 268 -1.23 -1.89 14.34
N GLY A 269 -0.41 -2.95 14.44
CA GLY A 269 0.45 -3.40 13.35
C GLY A 269 1.40 -2.30 12.88
N GLY A 270 1.51 -2.13 11.57
CA GLY A 270 2.42 -1.18 10.96
C GLY A 270 3.87 -1.62 11.09
N ILE A 271 4.79 -0.71 10.72
CA ILE A 271 6.23 -1.01 10.72
C ILE A 271 6.75 -1.18 12.15
N ASP A 272 6.23 -0.40 13.10
CA ASP A 272 6.67 -0.40 14.50
C ASP A 272 6.64 -1.82 15.12
N SER A 273 5.57 -2.58 14.85
CA SER A 273 5.41 -3.95 15.36
C SER A 273 6.51 -4.91 14.89
N LYS A 274 7.08 -4.69 13.69
CA LYS A 274 8.09 -5.57 13.07
C LYS A 274 9.46 -5.51 13.77
N PHE A 275 9.72 -4.49 14.59
CA PHE A 275 10.96 -4.38 15.36
C PHE A 275 10.92 -5.16 16.68
N ILE A 276 9.72 -5.38 17.23
CA ILE A 276 9.52 -6.23 18.41
C ILE A 276 9.22 -7.68 17.98
N ASN A 277 8.31 -7.85 17.02
CA ASN A 277 7.92 -9.13 16.46
C ASN A 277 8.98 -9.62 15.44
N THR A 278 10.01 -10.29 15.96
CA THR A 278 11.19 -10.73 15.20
C THR A 278 11.42 -12.24 15.37
N ASP A 279 12.09 -12.85 14.40
CA ASP A 279 12.53 -14.25 14.48
C ASP A 279 14.06 -14.36 14.32
N PRO A 280 14.81 -14.74 15.38
CA PRO A 280 14.33 -15.03 16.73
C PRO A 280 13.88 -13.80 17.51
N TYR A 281 12.91 -13.99 18.41
CA TYR A 281 12.47 -12.93 19.33
C TYR A 281 13.62 -12.45 20.23
N TRP A 282 13.86 -11.14 20.24
CA TRP A 282 14.78 -10.50 21.18
C TRP A 282 14.06 -10.00 22.45
N PHE A 283 12.79 -9.62 22.32
CA PHE A 283 11.91 -9.23 23.43
C PHE A 283 11.04 -10.41 23.90
N ILE A 284 10.93 -10.64 25.21
CA ILE A 284 10.01 -11.61 25.82
C ILE A 284 9.55 -11.13 27.19
N ASP A 285 8.38 -11.61 27.62
CA ASP A 285 7.86 -11.49 28.97
C ASP A 285 7.18 -12.80 29.41
N SER A 286 7.10 -13.01 30.72
CA SER A 286 6.35 -14.12 31.34
C SER A 286 4.88 -14.18 30.93
N TYR A 287 4.29 -13.05 30.54
CA TYR A 287 2.93 -12.95 30.00
C TYR A 287 2.66 -13.98 28.89
N PHE A 288 3.56 -14.09 27.91
CA PHE A 288 3.31 -14.93 26.74
C PHE A 288 3.28 -16.44 27.08
N SER A 289 4.09 -16.88 28.05
CA SER A 289 4.07 -18.28 28.51
C SER A 289 2.89 -18.55 29.44
N ASN A 290 2.59 -17.61 30.34
CA ASN A 290 1.52 -17.75 31.32
C ASN A 290 0.16 -17.76 30.63
N ALA A 291 -0.10 -16.85 29.68
CA ALA A 291 -1.36 -16.80 28.94
C ALA A 291 -1.62 -18.09 28.14
N LYS A 292 -0.58 -18.69 27.53
CA LYS A 292 -0.69 -20.01 26.90
C LYS A 292 -1.08 -21.10 27.91
N THR A 293 -0.40 -21.13 29.06
CA THR A 293 -0.63 -22.14 30.10
C THR A 293 -2.05 -22.05 30.64
N THR A 294 -2.48 -20.85 31.01
CA THR A 294 -3.84 -20.59 31.52
C THR A 294 -4.91 -20.88 30.46
N PHE A 295 -4.64 -20.62 29.18
CA PHE A 295 -5.55 -21.01 28.10
C PHE A 295 -5.74 -22.53 28.01
N GLU A 296 -4.67 -23.32 28.07
CA GLU A 296 -4.74 -24.78 28.05
C GLU A 296 -5.43 -25.36 29.29
N GLU A 297 -5.28 -24.72 30.46
CA GLU A 297 -6.03 -25.07 31.68
C GLU A 297 -7.55 -24.94 31.46
N HIS A 298 -8.02 -23.80 30.94
CA HIS A 298 -9.45 -23.58 30.67
C HIS A 298 -9.97 -24.48 29.54
N LYS A 299 -9.14 -24.74 28.53
CA LYS A 299 -9.47 -25.69 27.45
C LYS A 299 -9.65 -27.11 28.00
N SER A 300 -8.78 -27.54 28.91
CA SER A 300 -8.88 -28.84 29.59
C SER A 300 -10.17 -28.96 30.41
N ILE A 301 -10.54 -27.92 31.17
CA ILE A 301 -11.83 -27.88 31.91
C ILE A 301 -13.00 -28.01 30.93
N TYR A 302 -12.98 -27.29 29.81
CA TYR A 302 -14.03 -27.42 28.79
C TYR A 302 -14.12 -28.85 28.23
N GLU A 303 -12.98 -29.44 27.85
CA GLU A 303 -12.94 -30.77 27.25
C GLU A 303 -13.40 -31.88 28.20
N THR A 304 -13.07 -31.75 29.49
CA THR A 304 -13.34 -32.77 30.51
C THR A 304 -14.69 -32.60 31.20
N GLU A 305 -15.14 -31.38 31.47
CA GLU A 305 -16.33 -31.10 32.30
C GLU A 305 -17.54 -30.57 31.52
N ILE A 306 -17.34 -29.84 30.40
CA ILE A 306 -18.42 -29.09 29.72
C ILE A 306 -18.88 -29.76 28.42
N LYS A 307 -17.95 -30.19 27.56
CA LYS A 307 -18.20 -30.61 26.17
C LYS A 307 -19.30 -31.68 26.03
N GLY A 308 -19.31 -32.68 26.91
CA GLY A 308 -20.28 -33.79 26.91
C GLY A 308 -21.40 -33.67 27.95
N ASN A 309 -21.45 -32.57 28.71
CA ASN A 309 -22.37 -32.44 29.84
C ASN A 309 -23.78 -32.07 29.36
N ASN A 310 -24.76 -32.90 29.71
CA ASN A 310 -26.16 -32.68 29.35
C ASN A 310 -26.84 -31.59 30.19
N ALA A 311 -26.24 -31.19 31.33
CA ALA A 311 -26.72 -30.09 32.15
C ALA A 311 -26.36 -28.71 31.56
N ILE A 312 -25.57 -28.66 30.48
CA ILE A 312 -25.16 -27.42 29.80
C ILE A 312 -25.73 -27.44 28.38
N GLY A 313 -26.39 -26.35 27.99
CA GLY A 313 -26.99 -26.17 26.67
C GLY A 313 -25.98 -26.15 25.52
N ASN A 314 -26.45 -26.54 24.33
CA ASN A 314 -25.66 -26.51 23.09
C ASN A 314 -25.27 -25.08 22.68
N ASP A 315 -26.09 -24.09 23.00
CA ASP A 315 -25.83 -22.67 22.80
C ASP A 315 -24.53 -22.19 23.50
N ILE A 316 -24.20 -22.72 24.67
CA ILE A 316 -22.97 -22.37 25.39
C ILE A 316 -21.80 -23.27 24.98
N LYS A 317 -21.95 -24.60 25.11
CA LYS A 317 -20.81 -25.51 24.92
C LYS A 317 -20.31 -25.58 23.47
N LEU A 318 -21.18 -25.39 22.46
CA LEU A 318 -20.72 -25.29 21.07
C LEU A 318 -19.98 -23.97 20.80
N ARG A 319 -20.34 -22.86 21.46
CA ARG A 319 -19.59 -21.61 21.36
C ARG A 319 -18.21 -21.74 22.00
N LEU A 320 -18.13 -22.36 23.19
CA LEU A 320 -16.83 -22.67 23.81
C LEU A 320 -15.99 -23.61 22.92
N LYS A 321 -16.60 -24.60 22.26
CA LYS A 321 -15.91 -25.44 21.27
C LYS A 321 -15.20 -24.60 20.20
N GLN A 322 -15.91 -23.61 19.65
CA GLN A 322 -15.39 -22.71 18.62
C GLN A 322 -14.34 -21.75 19.19
N LYS A 323 -14.56 -21.18 20.38
CA LYS A 323 -13.59 -20.33 21.10
C LYS A 323 -12.22 -21.01 21.22
N PHE A 324 -12.19 -22.30 21.57
CA PHE A 324 -10.96 -23.08 21.73
C PHE A 324 -10.39 -23.67 20.42
N GLN A 325 -11.01 -23.46 19.25
CA GLN A 325 -10.37 -23.74 17.95
C GLN A 325 -9.31 -22.68 17.62
N THR A 326 -9.51 -21.44 18.06
CA THR A 326 -8.54 -20.35 17.91
C THR A 326 -7.57 -20.35 19.08
N THR A 327 -6.28 -20.30 18.78
CA THR A 327 -5.23 -20.28 19.80
C THR A 327 -4.92 -18.86 20.25
N VAL A 328 -4.26 -18.72 21.41
CA VAL A 328 -3.74 -17.44 21.89
C VAL A 328 -2.72 -16.84 20.90
N HIS A 329 -1.95 -17.69 20.21
CA HIS A 329 -1.02 -17.26 19.16
C HIS A 329 -1.72 -16.55 18.01
N ASP A 330 -2.84 -17.10 17.56
CA ASP A 330 -3.62 -16.53 16.46
C ASP A 330 -4.12 -15.12 16.79
N ILE A 331 -4.53 -14.88 18.04
CA ILE A 331 -4.99 -13.56 18.51
C ILE A 331 -3.83 -12.56 18.56
N TRP A 332 -2.63 -12.96 19.01
CA TRP A 332 -1.46 -12.08 19.05
C TRP A 332 -0.94 -11.68 17.67
N GLN A 333 -1.17 -12.52 16.65
CA GLN A 333 -0.82 -12.23 15.27
C GLN A 333 -1.86 -11.41 14.52
N LEU A 334 -3.07 -11.31 15.07
CA LEU A 334 -4.17 -10.61 14.43
C LEU A 334 -4.03 -9.10 14.63
N ASN A 335 -3.82 -8.38 13.52
CA ASN A 335 -3.54 -6.95 13.54
C ASN A 335 -4.13 -6.22 12.33
N LEU A 336 -4.00 -4.89 12.32
CA LEU A 336 -4.55 -4.07 11.24
C LEU A 336 -3.82 -4.22 9.90
N ASP A 337 -2.57 -4.70 9.82
CA ASP A 337 -1.90 -4.93 8.54
C ASP A 337 -2.59 -6.05 7.75
N TYR A 338 -3.02 -7.11 8.44
CA TYR A 338 -3.81 -8.19 7.83
C TYR A 338 -5.11 -7.64 7.22
N PHE A 339 -5.86 -6.81 7.97
CA PHE A 339 -7.11 -6.24 7.47
C PHE A 339 -6.89 -5.13 6.42
N SER A 340 -5.80 -4.37 6.51
CA SER A 340 -5.38 -3.40 5.48
C SER A 340 -5.22 -4.10 4.13
N LYS A 341 -4.58 -5.28 4.12
CA LYS A 341 -4.42 -6.12 2.92
C LYS A 341 -5.75 -6.69 2.44
N GLU A 342 -6.49 -7.39 3.31
CA GLU A 342 -7.72 -8.10 2.91
C GLU A 342 -8.83 -7.15 2.43
N PHE A 343 -8.90 -5.94 2.98
CA PHE A 343 -9.90 -4.93 2.59
C PHE A 343 -9.36 -3.88 1.61
N GLN A 344 -8.06 -3.90 1.27
CA GLN A 344 -7.40 -2.88 0.46
C GLN A 344 -7.57 -1.47 1.05
N ILE A 345 -7.43 -1.35 2.37
CA ILE A 345 -7.57 -0.09 3.14
C ILE A 345 -6.20 0.49 3.46
N MET A 346 -6.01 1.76 3.17
CA MET A 346 -4.84 2.55 3.57
C MET A 346 -4.95 2.97 5.04
N MET A 347 -3.87 2.80 5.80
CA MET A 347 -3.78 3.24 7.19
C MET A 347 -2.41 3.87 7.52
N PRO A 348 -2.33 4.76 8.53
CA PRO A 348 -1.03 5.20 9.03
C PRO A 348 -0.23 4.00 9.54
N TYR A 349 1.00 3.85 9.04
CA TYR A 349 1.80 2.63 9.27
C TYR A 349 3.14 2.91 9.98
N ARG A 350 3.38 4.16 10.42
CA ARG A 350 4.58 4.60 11.15
C ARG A 350 4.14 5.40 12.36
N PHE A 351 4.55 4.98 13.54
CA PHE A 351 4.22 5.63 14.81
C PHE A 351 2.72 5.97 14.93
N ASN A 352 1.85 5.07 14.47
CA ASN A 352 0.41 5.30 14.33
C ASN A 352 -0.29 5.63 15.67
N ASN A 353 0.22 5.12 16.78
CA ASN A 353 -0.26 5.48 18.13
C ASN A 353 0.31 6.81 18.66
N ALA A 354 1.33 7.40 18.01
CA ALA A 354 1.95 8.66 18.41
C ALA A 354 1.68 9.84 17.44
N LEU A 355 0.73 9.67 16.51
CA LEU A 355 0.43 10.69 15.49
C LEU A 355 0.01 12.05 16.05
N LYS A 356 -0.52 12.12 17.30
CA LYS A 356 -0.87 13.39 17.96
C LYS A 356 0.33 14.33 18.12
N TYR A 357 1.56 13.79 18.16
CA TYR A 357 2.81 14.57 18.13
C TYR A 357 3.11 15.09 16.72
N TYR A 358 3.13 14.17 15.75
CA TYR A 358 3.56 14.43 14.37
C TYR A 358 2.55 15.22 13.51
N TYR A 359 1.26 15.12 13.81
CA TYR A 359 0.19 15.58 12.92
C TYR A 359 -0.91 16.31 13.70
N ARG A 360 -1.33 17.48 13.19
CA ARG A 360 -2.55 18.15 13.64
C ARG A 360 -3.72 17.64 12.81
N LYS A 361 -4.54 16.77 13.40
CA LYS A 361 -5.70 16.19 12.73
C LYS A 361 -6.73 17.28 12.44
N GLU A 362 -7.08 17.45 11.17
CA GLU A 362 -8.30 18.12 10.73
C GLU A 362 -9.37 17.05 10.51
N TYR A 363 -10.54 17.25 11.12
CA TYR A 363 -11.65 16.30 11.05
C TYR A 363 -12.62 16.65 9.92
N TYR A 364 -13.07 15.61 9.22
CA TYR A 364 -13.99 15.65 8.09
C TYR A 364 -15.24 14.84 8.43
N LYS A 365 -16.40 15.31 7.96
CA LYS A 365 -17.70 14.69 8.21
C LYS A 365 -17.93 13.53 7.25
N ILE A 366 -18.45 12.41 7.78
CA ILE A 366 -18.91 11.26 7.00
C ILE A 366 -20.43 11.17 7.07
N ASP A 367 -21.07 11.23 5.91
CA ASP A 367 -22.52 11.05 5.76
C ASP A 367 -22.81 9.69 5.11
N TYR A 368 -23.56 8.84 5.81
CA TYR A 368 -23.92 7.49 5.37
C TYR A 368 -25.36 7.48 4.81
N PRO A 369 -25.65 6.82 3.66
CA PRO A 369 -24.73 6.08 2.80
C PRO A 369 -24.06 6.92 1.69
N GLU A 370 -24.36 8.22 1.59
CA GLU A 370 -24.00 9.08 0.45
C GLU A 370 -22.50 9.17 0.17
N LYS A 371 -21.68 9.25 1.23
CA LYS A 371 -20.22 9.33 1.13
C LYS A 371 -19.52 8.03 1.52
N TYR A 372 -20.23 7.14 2.22
CA TYR A 372 -19.69 5.88 2.71
C TYR A 372 -20.74 4.78 2.72
N SER A 373 -20.45 3.63 2.10
CA SER A 373 -21.37 2.49 1.95
C SER A 373 -20.72 1.16 2.36
N ILE A 374 -21.38 0.03 2.05
CA ILE A 374 -20.79 -1.31 2.25
C ILE A 374 -19.49 -1.50 1.47
N ALA A 375 -19.31 -0.79 0.35
CA ALA A 375 -18.09 -0.79 -0.46
C ALA A 375 -16.99 0.13 0.10
N GLY A 376 -17.26 0.90 1.16
CA GLY A 376 -16.35 1.87 1.77
C GLY A 376 -16.70 3.30 1.34
N PHE A 377 -15.71 4.20 1.37
CA PHE A 377 -15.88 5.54 0.81
C PHE A 377 -16.29 5.48 -0.66
N VAL A 378 -17.27 6.28 -1.03
CA VAL A 378 -17.59 6.52 -2.45
C VAL A 378 -16.38 7.22 -3.08
N ASP A 379 -15.90 6.71 -4.22
CA ASP A 379 -14.64 7.08 -4.91
C ASP A 379 -13.34 6.74 -4.14
N GLY A 380 -13.43 5.87 -3.12
CA GLY A 380 -12.28 5.39 -2.34
C GLY A 380 -11.63 6.45 -1.43
N GLN A 381 -10.59 6.06 -0.68
CA GLN A 381 -10.01 6.91 0.37
C GLN A 381 -9.23 8.14 -0.15
N LEU A 382 -8.82 8.16 -1.43
CA LEU A 382 -8.02 9.25 -2.02
C LEU A 382 -8.90 10.37 -2.60
N ASN A 383 -9.92 9.98 -3.37
CA ASN A 383 -10.67 10.92 -4.22
C ASN A 383 -12.01 11.36 -3.61
N THR A 384 -12.48 10.65 -2.57
CA THR A 384 -13.75 10.98 -1.91
C THR A 384 -13.76 12.43 -1.43
N GLN A 385 -14.86 13.13 -1.70
CA GLN A 385 -15.02 14.53 -1.32
C GLN A 385 -15.82 14.62 -0.02
N LEU A 386 -15.13 14.88 1.08
CA LEU A 386 -15.71 15.08 2.41
C LEU A 386 -15.65 16.54 2.81
N SER A 387 -16.70 17.03 3.48
CA SER A 387 -16.72 18.38 4.05
C SER A 387 -15.91 18.42 5.34
N LEU A 388 -15.15 19.50 5.54
CA LEU A 388 -14.54 19.80 6.84
C LEU A 388 -15.63 19.92 7.91
N SER A 389 -15.36 19.39 9.09
CA SER A 389 -16.27 19.51 10.22
C SER A 389 -16.17 20.90 10.85
N ASP A 390 -17.33 21.52 11.15
CA ASP A 390 -17.40 22.76 11.93
C ASP A 390 -16.80 22.58 13.34
N LYS A 391 -16.60 21.33 13.78
CA LYS A 391 -15.99 21.03 15.09
C LYS A 391 -14.48 21.22 15.13
N ASN A 392 -13.82 21.46 14.00
CA ASN A 392 -12.38 21.74 13.96
C ASN A 392 -11.99 22.97 14.81
N GLN A 393 -12.86 23.97 14.90
CA GLN A 393 -12.62 25.15 15.74
C GLN A 393 -12.62 24.86 17.25
N TYR A 394 -13.19 23.72 17.67
CA TYR A 394 -13.30 23.31 19.08
C TYR A 394 -12.25 22.26 19.46
N ILE A 395 -11.27 21.98 18.60
CA ILE A 395 -10.15 21.11 18.93
C ILE A 395 -9.32 21.77 20.04
N ILE A 396 -9.13 21.05 21.14
CA ILE A 396 -8.35 21.51 22.28
C ILE A 396 -6.87 21.52 21.92
N ASN A 397 -6.24 22.69 22.02
CA ASN A 397 -4.81 22.87 21.76
C ASN A 397 -4.06 23.06 23.08
N LYS A 398 -3.50 21.97 23.62
CA LYS A 398 -2.65 21.97 24.81
C LYS A 398 -1.26 21.44 24.46
N PRO A 399 -0.29 22.33 24.16
CA PRO A 399 1.06 21.91 23.82
C PRO A 399 1.77 21.29 25.03
N GLU A 400 2.69 20.37 24.74
CA GLU A 400 3.63 19.83 25.74
C GLU A 400 4.81 20.79 25.94
N LEU A 401 5.23 21.45 24.86
CA LEU A 401 6.31 22.44 24.86
C LEU A 401 5.94 23.66 24.00
N ILE A 402 6.12 24.86 24.55
CA ILE A 402 6.06 26.13 23.82
C ILE A 402 7.48 26.63 23.57
N VAL A 403 7.83 26.80 22.31
CA VAL A 403 9.09 27.38 21.87
C VAL A 403 8.89 28.87 21.64
N ASN A 404 9.39 29.68 22.56
CA ASN A 404 9.34 31.14 22.47
C ASN A 404 10.61 31.66 21.78
N LEU A 405 10.47 32.05 20.52
CA LEU A 405 11.53 32.69 19.74
C LEU A 405 11.66 34.14 20.18
N ILE A 406 12.83 34.51 20.70
CA ILE A 406 13.14 35.85 21.20
C ILE A 406 14.22 36.53 20.35
N SER A 407 14.12 37.84 20.21
CA SER A 407 15.15 38.67 19.55
C SER A 407 16.42 38.78 20.40
N GLU A 408 17.46 39.41 19.86
CA GLU A 408 18.68 39.73 20.62
C GLU A 408 18.38 40.57 21.88
N ASN A 409 17.33 41.41 21.81
CA ASN A 409 16.85 42.25 22.90
C ASN A 409 15.90 41.52 23.87
N ASN A 410 15.81 40.19 23.80
CA ASN A 410 14.92 39.33 24.59
C ASN A 410 13.42 39.64 24.42
N ILE A 411 13.01 40.20 23.28
CA ILE A 411 11.60 40.45 22.96
C ILE A 411 11.05 39.23 22.23
N SER A 412 9.91 38.70 22.68
CA SER A 412 9.22 37.59 22.00
C SER A 412 8.79 38.00 20.59
N LEU A 413 9.25 37.26 19.60
CA LEU A 413 8.88 37.41 18.19
C LEU A 413 7.76 36.45 17.81
N MET A 414 7.82 35.21 18.31
CA MET A 414 6.87 34.15 17.98
C MET A 414 6.85 33.09 19.08
N ARG A 415 5.65 32.57 19.39
CA ARG A 415 5.47 31.40 20.27
C ARG A 415 4.90 30.26 19.46
N SER A 416 5.63 29.15 19.41
CA SER A 416 5.30 27.97 18.60
C SER A 416 5.04 26.75 19.45
N ASN A 417 3.99 26.02 19.09
CA ASN A 417 3.50 24.89 19.86
C ASN A 417 4.08 23.56 19.35
N ILE A 418 4.69 22.80 20.25
CA ILE A 418 4.99 21.38 20.09
C ILE A 418 4.06 20.62 21.04
N TYR A 419 3.36 19.62 20.52
CA TYR A 419 2.38 18.89 21.31
C TYR A 419 2.80 17.44 21.46
N GLY A 420 2.43 16.82 22.57
CA GLY A 420 2.76 15.44 22.86
C GLY A 420 1.95 14.42 22.06
N ASP A 421 2.43 13.18 22.11
CA ASP A 421 1.79 12.01 21.52
C ASP A 421 0.58 11.50 22.33
N GLY A 422 0.47 11.87 23.61
CA GLY A 422 -0.59 11.41 24.51
C GLY A 422 -0.32 10.04 25.13
N LEU A 423 0.86 9.45 24.89
CA LEU A 423 1.29 8.21 25.51
C LEU A 423 1.87 8.47 26.90
N LYS A 424 1.92 7.41 27.72
CA LYS A 424 2.70 7.43 28.97
C LYS A 424 4.18 7.53 28.64
N TYR A 425 4.95 8.09 29.56
CA TYR A 425 6.38 8.24 29.39
C TYR A 425 7.16 7.81 30.63
N THR A 426 8.44 7.54 30.42
CA THR A 426 9.39 7.26 31.48
C THR A 426 10.71 7.99 31.22
N THR A 427 11.43 8.30 32.29
CA THR A 427 12.83 8.72 32.25
C THR A 427 13.79 7.53 32.30
N ASP A 428 13.29 6.34 32.65
CA ASP A 428 14.09 5.13 32.73
C ASP A 428 14.35 4.58 31.33
N ASN A 429 15.60 4.26 31.05
CA ASN A 429 15.99 3.71 29.76
C ASN A 429 15.74 2.19 29.73
N PHE A 430 14.72 1.78 28.97
CA PHE A 430 14.36 0.37 28.80
C PHE A 430 15.52 -0.45 28.22
N TYR A 431 16.23 0.07 27.22
CA TYR A 431 17.29 -0.66 26.53
C TYR A 431 18.51 -0.93 27.41
N SER A 432 18.79 -0.04 28.36
CA SER A 432 19.90 -0.23 29.30
C SER A 432 19.58 -1.19 30.45
N THR A 433 18.30 -1.46 30.70
CA THR A 433 17.84 -2.32 31.82
C THR A 433 17.37 -3.69 31.35
N TYR A 434 16.92 -3.82 30.10
CA TYR A 434 16.47 -5.07 29.53
C TYR A 434 17.64 -6.01 29.19
N LYS A 435 17.57 -7.24 29.71
CA LYS A 435 18.54 -8.31 29.43
C LYS A 435 18.01 -9.20 28.30
N ILE A 436 18.75 -9.32 27.21
CA ILE A 436 18.36 -10.16 26.07
C ILE A 436 18.41 -11.65 26.50
N PRO A 437 17.34 -12.43 26.28
CA PRO A 437 17.27 -13.82 26.73
C PRO A 437 18.10 -14.77 25.87
N TYR A 438 19.09 -15.43 26.48
CA TYR A 438 19.95 -16.42 25.81
C TYR A 438 19.24 -17.74 25.56
N ASN A 439 18.50 -18.23 26.55
CA ASN A 439 17.74 -19.46 26.44
C ASN A 439 16.44 -19.23 25.66
N ARG A 440 16.17 -20.10 24.68
CA ARG A 440 14.83 -20.31 24.12
C ARG A 440 14.04 -21.20 25.08
N ALA A 441 13.73 -20.71 26.28
CA ALA A 441 12.88 -21.45 27.21
C ALA A 441 11.41 -21.51 26.72
N TYR A 442 11.05 -20.61 25.80
CA TYR A 442 9.70 -20.42 25.30
C TYR A 442 9.75 -20.28 23.78
N GLU A 443 9.50 -21.35 23.04
CA GLU A 443 9.30 -21.23 21.58
C GLU A 443 7.96 -20.56 21.32
N TYR A 444 8.00 -19.23 21.21
CA TYR A 444 7.03 -18.48 20.43
C TYR A 444 7.67 -18.21 19.08
N HIS A 445 7.37 -19.07 18.10
CA HIS A 445 7.61 -18.73 16.71
C HIS A 445 6.48 -17.82 16.28
N PHE A 446 6.75 -16.53 16.11
CA PHE A 446 5.89 -15.74 15.23
C PHE A 446 6.15 -16.29 13.83
N ASN A 447 5.26 -17.14 13.32
CA ASN A 447 5.42 -17.69 11.99
C ASN A 447 5.53 -16.53 11.00
N ASN A 448 6.67 -16.43 10.31
CA ASN A 448 6.87 -15.58 9.14
C ASN A 448 6.02 -16.04 7.92
N SER A 449 5.05 -16.92 8.11
CA SER A 449 4.15 -17.36 7.06
C SER A 449 2.91 -16.49 7.04
N SER A 450 2.61 -16.04 5.83
CA SER A 450 1.38 -15.47 5.29
C SER A 450 0.07 -16.25 5.56
N THR A 451 -0.03 -17.01 6.65
CA THR A 451 -1.18 -17.82 7.04
C THR A 451 -2.18 -16.98 7.82
N SER A 452 -3.45 -17.05 7.44
CA SER A 452 -4.48 -16.21 8.06
C SER A 452 -4.73 -16.65 9.51
N SER A 453 -4.60 -15.74 10.47
CA SER A 453 -4.86 -16.04 11.90
C SER A 453 -6.32 -16.44 12.20
N LEU A 454 -7.20 -16.38 11.20
CA LEU A 454 -8.62 -16.73 11.29
C LEU A 454 -8.97 -17.97 10.45
N GLU A 455 -7.99 -18.74 9.98
CA GLU A 455 -8.23 -19.95 9.17
C GLU A 455 -9.13 -20.97 9.87
N ASN A 456 -8.92 -21.16 11.18
CA ASN A 456 -9.65 -22.12 12.02
C ASN A 456 -11.10 -21.71 12.35
N VAL A 457 -11.53 -20.49 11.97
CA VAL A 457 -12.89 -20.00 12.26
C VAL A 457 -13.86 -20.49 11.18
N ASN A 458 -14.74 -21.43 11.53
CA ASN A 458 -15.77 -21.95 10.64
C ASN A 458 -17.09 -21.16 10.75
N VAL A 459 -17.31 -20.23 9.81
CA VAL A 459 -18.48 -19.35 9.79
C VAL A 459 -19.80 -20.13 9.63
N GLU A 460 -19.82 -21.18 8.81
CA GLU A 460 -21.02 -21.98 8.56
C GLU A 460 -21.46 -22.73 9.82
N GLU A 461 -20.51 -23.40 10.50
CA GLU A 461 -20.78 -24.06 11.79
C GLU A 461 -21.29 -23.07 12.84
N ILE A 462 -20.63 -21.92 12.97
CA ILE A 462 -21.00 -20.87 13.94
C ILE A 462 -22.41 -20.36 13.70
N SER A 463 -22.79 -20.15 12.44
CA SER A 463 -24.11 -19.63 12.07
C SER A 463 -25.27 -20.57 12.44
N ASN A 464 -24.99 -21.86 12.60
CA ASN A 464 -25.95 -22.89 12.98
C ASN A 464 -26.08 -23.09 14.50
N ILE A 465 -25.24 -22.41 15.32
CA ILE A 465 -25.34 -22.51 16.78
C ILE A 465 -26.54 -21.68 17.26
N PRO A 466 -27.49 -22.26 18.02
CA PRO A 466 -28.64 -21.53 18.54
C PRO A 466 -28.19 -20.34 19.39
N GLU A 467 -28.90 -19.22 19.37
CA GLU A 467 -28.61 -18.08 20.28
C GLU A 467 -28.72 -18.51 21.74
N ILE A 468 -27.99 -17.82 22.64
CA ILE A 468 -28.11 -18.04 24.08
C ILE A 468 -29.41 -17.38 24.54
N ILE A 469 -30.31 -18.16 25.14
CA ILE A 469 -31.65 -17.71 25.57
C ILE A 469 -31.75 -17.76 27.09
N ASP A 470 -31.38 -18.88 27.71
CA ASP A 470 -31.48 -19.10 29.15
C ASP A 470 -30.13 -18.79 29.81
N ILE A 471 -30.04 -17.63 30.46
CA ILE A 471 -28.82 -17.17 31.14
C ILE A 471 -28.96 -17.38 32.64
N ASN A 472 -27.94 -17.96 33.26
CA ASN A 472 -27.81 -18.08 34.70
C ASN A 472 -26.79 -17.03 35.19
N PRO A 473 -27.22 -15.83 35.61
CA PRO A 473 -26.34 -14.69 35.79
C PRO A 473 -25.35 -14.88 36.95
N TYR A 474 -24.07 -14.64 36.71
CA TYR A 474 -23.07 -14.42 37.77
C TYR A 474 -23.16 -12.99 38.31
N ARG A 475 -23.58 -12.85 39.57
CA ARG A 475 -23.93 -11.56 40.19
C ARG A 475 -22.85 -10.47 40.10
N GLU A 476 -21.57 -10.80 40.23
CA GLU A 476 -20.46 -9.82 40.28
C GLU A 476 -19.67 -9.81 38.98
N ASN A 477 -20.35 -9.54 37.86
CA ASN A 477 -19.78 -9.60 36.52
C ASN A 477 -19.09 -8.31 36.04
N SER A 478 -19.15 -7.21 36.81
CA SER A 478 -18.63 -5.91 36.40
C SER A 478 -17.94 -5.14 37.51
N ASP A 479 -16.93 -4.35 37.15
CA ASP A 479 -16.30 -3.37 38.04
C ASP A 479 -17.06 -2.03 38.00
N ILE A 480 -16.86 -1.20 39.04
CA ILE A 480 -17.25 0.21 38.97
C ILE A 480 -16.32 0.91 37.97
N PHE A 481 -16.89 1.48 36.90
CA PHE A 481 -16.11 2.22 35.91
C PHE A 481 -15.56 3.52 36.51
N SER A 482 -14.25 3.74 36.37
CA SER A 482 -13.59 4.98 36.77
C SER A 482 -13.03 5.68 35.53
N PRO A 483 -13.47 6.91 35.21
CA PRO A 483 -12.89 7.71 34.12
C PRO A 483 -11.40 7.96 34.32
N VAL A 484 -10.65 8.03 33.22
CA VAL A 484 -9.23 8.42 33.25
C VAL A 484 -9.15 9.95 33.19
N GLU A 485 -8.55 10.57 34.20
CA GLU A 485 -8.27 12.01 34.21
C GLU A 485 -6.81 12.26 33.82
N ASN A 486 -6.58 13.10 32.81
CA ASN A 486 -5.25 13.46 32.34
C ASN A 486 -5.01 14.96 32.57
N ILE A 487 -3.97 15.28 33.33
CA ILE A 487 -3.48 16.65 33.51
C ILE A 487 -2.16 16.76 32.72
N ILE A 488 -2.11 17.65 31.74
CA ILE A 488 -0.92 17.89 30.92
C ILE A 488 -0.26 19.18 31.42
N GLU A 489 1.01 19.10 31.80
CA GLU A 489 1.83 20.27 32.09
C GLU A 489 2.48 20.79 30.80
N THR A 490 2.31 22.08 30.51
CA THR A 490 2.97 22.74 29.38
C THR A 490 4.27 23.37 29.85
N LYS A 491 5.39 22.99 29.22
CA LYS A 491 6.71 23.62 29.44
C LYS A 491 6.90 24.78 28.46
N GLU A 492 7.66 25.80 28.83
CA GLU A 492 8.05 26.90 27.94
C GLU A 492 9.57 27.06 27.91
N VAL A 493 10.14 27.20 26.71
CA VAL A 493 11.58 27.38 26.48
C VAL A 493 11.81 28.57 25.56
N ASN A 494 12.74 29.45 25.96
CA ASN A 494 13.18 30.58 25.15
C ASN A 494 14.35 30.18 24.24
N THR A 495 14.31 30.57 22.97
CA THR A 495 15.40 30.37 22.02
C THR A 495 15.67 31.64 21.21
N LYS A 496 16.95 31.89 20.88
CA LYS A 496 17.36 32.94 19.94
C LYS A 496 17.52 32.42 18.50
N THR A 497 17.69 31.10 18.36
CA THR A 497 17.79 30.44 17.06
C THR A 497 16.44 29.84 16.70
N PRO A 498 15.86 30.17 15.54
CA PRO A 498 14.58 29.61 15.12
C PRO A 498 14.66 28.09 14.94
N TRP A 499 13.73 27.38 15.57
CA TRP A 499 13.53 25.94 15.39
C TRP A 499 12.70 25.67 14.12
N PRO A 500 12.69 24.42 13.61
CA PRO A 500 11.86 24.04 12.48
C PRO A 500 10.37 24.42 12.64
N ILE A 501 9.85 24.29 13.86
CA ILE A 501 8.45 24.64 14.15
C ILE A 501 8.16 26.15 14.01
N ASN A 502 9.15 27.02 14.25
CA ASN A 502 9.00 28.47 14.05
C ASN A 502 8.89 28.79 12.56
N TYR A 503 9.71 28.13 11.73
CA TYR A 503 9.64 28.28 10.27
C TYR A 503 8.32 27.75 9.71
N LEU A 504 7.78 26.65 10.25
CA LEU A 504 6.46 26.16 9.86
C LEU A 504 5.33 27.14 10.19
N GLN A 505 5.36 27.73 11.37
CA GLN A 505 4.35 28.72 11.78
C GLN A 505 4.42 30.00 10.96
N ALA A 506 5.62 30.44 10.55
CA ALA A 506 5.80 31.62 9.70
C ALA A 506 5.21 31.47 8.28
N GLN A 507 4.89 30.25 7.86
CA GLN A 507 4.26 29.95 6.56
C GLN A 507 2.73 30.06 6.60
N ILE A 508 2.14 30.29 7.78
CA ILE A 508 0.70 30.48 7.93
C ILE A 508 0.43 31.99 7.93
N PRO A 509 -0.43 32.49 7.02
CA PRO A 509 -0.72 33.91 6.95
C PRO A 509 -1.63 34.32 8.12
N ASN A 510 -1.33 35.45 8.75
CA ASN A 510 -2.16 36.04 9.81
C ASN A 510 -3.34 36.86 9.26
N ASN A 511 -3.19 37.40 8.05
CA ASN A 511 -4.18 38.26 7.39
C ASN A 511 -4.76 37.58 6.14
N GLU A 512 -5.97 38.01 5.74
CA GLU A 512 -6.57 37.62 4.45
C GLU A 512 -5.75 38.14 3.26
N GLU A 513 -5.21 39.37 3.37
CA GLU A 513 -4.26 39.92 2.42
C GLU A 513 -2.82 39.68 2.88
N PHE A 514 -2.03 39.03 2.03
CA PHE A 514 -0.63 38.74 2.32
C PHE A 514 0.24 38.81 1.08
N THR A 515 1.53 39.03 1.30
CA THR A 515 2.59 38.96 0.29
C THR A 515 3.62 37.92 0.72
N LEU A 516 4.09 37.11 -0.23
CA LEU A 516 5.14 36.12 0.02
C LEU A 516 6.49 36.82 0.24
N SER A 517 7.29 36.34 1.19
CA SER A 517 8.69 36.76 1.37
C SER A 517 9.56 35.56 1.70
N SER A 518 10.79 35.55 1.17
CA SER A 518 11.81 34.55 1.48
C SER A 518 12.67 34.90 2.71
N ASP A 519 12.46 36.08 3.33
CA ASP A 519 13.19 36.52 4.52
C ASP A 519 12.36 36.25 5.79
N PHE A 520 12.75 35.21 6.54
CA PHE A 520 12.10 34.83 7.79
C PHE A 520 12.10 35.95 8.83
N SER A 521 13.24 36.64 9.00
CA SER A 521 13.40 37.70 10.01
C SER A 521 12.48 38.88 9.72
N GLN A 522 12.31 39.23 8.43
CA GLN A 522 11.39 40.28 8.00
C GLN A 522 9.92 39.88 8.27
N VAL A 523 9.54 38.62 8.02
CA VAL A 523 8.18 38.12 8.28
C VAL A 523 7.82 38.23 9.75
N VAL A 524 8.65 37.71 10.65
CA VAL A 524 8.34 37.70 12.09
C VAL A 524 8.45 39.09 12.75
N SER A 525 9.19 40.02 12.13
CA SER A 525 9.35 41.39 12.62
C SER A 525 8.35 42.39 11.98
N SER A 526 7.49 41.92 11.08
CA SER A 526 6.56 42.78 10.33
C SER A 526 5.50 43.39 11.25
N LYS A 527 5.46 44.73 11.33
CA LYS A 527 4.46 45.45 12.12
C LYS A 527 3.04 45.32 11.55
N THR A 528 2.91 45.17 10.24
CA THR A 528 1.61 45.01 9.56
C THR A 528 1.14 43.56 9.52
N GLN A 529 2.02 42.61 9.84
CA GLN A 529 1.78 41.16 9.77
C GLN A 529 1.24 40.67 8.41
N SER A 530 1.49 41.44 7.34
CA SER A 530 1.05 41.17 5.97
C SER A 530 2.03 40.33 5.16
N LEU A 531 3.18 39.95 5.74
CA LEU A 531 4.15 39.08 5.09
C LEU A 531 3.96 37.64 5.57
N VAL A 532 4.17 36.69 4.67
CA VAL A 532 4.19 35.26 5.00
C VAL A 532 5.42 34.60 4.39
N TYR A 533 6.04 33.69 5.14
CA TYR A 533 7.27 33.04 4.71
C TYR A 533 7.00 32.04 3.59
N SER A 534 7.79 32.12 2.52
CA SER A 534 7.76 31.16 1.42
C SER A 534 9.15 30.94 0.84
N PHE A 535 9.47 29.68 0.54
CA PHE A 535 10.71 29.29 -0.15
C PHE A 535 10.52 29.11 -1.67
N LEU A 536 9.32 29.41 -2.20
CA LEU A 536 8.97 29.29 -3.61
C LEU A 536 9.61 30.40 -4.45
N SER A 537 10.89 30.24 -4.75
CA SER A 537 11.71 31.29 -5.36
C SER A 537 11.26 31.64 -6.78
N ASN A 538 10.88 30.66 -7.60
CA ASN A 538 10.37 30.90 -8.95
C ASN A 538 8.99 31.58 -8.92
N VAL A 539 8.11 31.17 -8.00
CA VAL A 539 6.78 31.82 -7.86
C VAL A 539 6.92 33.27 -7.41
N ILE A 540 7.75 33.55 -6.39
CA ILE A 540 8.00 34.92 -5.92
C ILE A 540 8.55 35.78 -7.07
N SER A 541 9.58 35.27 -7.78
CA SER A 541 10.16 35.98 -8.92
C SER A 541 9.15 36.25 -10.03
N TYR A 542 8.24 35.32 -10.32
CA TYR A 542 7.19 35.51 -11.31
C TYR A 542 6.19 36.57 -10.86
N LEU A 543 5.68 36.48 -9.62
CA LEU A 543 4.74 37.45 -9.07
C LEU A 543 5.31 38.88 -9.04
N ASP A 544 6.60 39.03 -8.71
CA ASP A 544 7.28 40.32 -8.75
C ASP A 544 7.40 40.86 -10.18
N SER A 545 7.69 40.00 -11.16
CA SER A 545 7.83 40.40 -12.56
C SER A 545 6.52 40.88 -13.20
N VAL A 546 5.37 40.42 -12.71
CA VAL A 546 4.04 40.82 -13.21
C VAL A 546 3.38 41.92 -12.39
N LYS A 547 4.01 42.39 -11.31
CA LYS A 547 3.43 43.35 -10.37
C LYS A 547 3.02 44.69 -11.01
N ASP A 548 3.83 45.17 -11.94
CA ASP A 548 3.64 46.47 -12.62
C ASP A 548 2.97 46.32 -14.00
N THR A 549 2.38 45.15 -14.29
CA THR A 549 1.69 44.90 -15.56
C THR A 549 0.23 45.35 -15.54
N ASN A 550 -0.37 45.50 -16.73
CA ASN A 550 -1.78 45.81 -16.86
C ASN A 550 -2.66 44.77 -16.13
N PRO A 551 -3.81 45.16 -15.56
CA PRO A 551 -4.69 44.25 -14.86
C PRO A 551 -5.14 43.10 -15.77
N ILE A 552 -5.32 41.92 -15.16
CA ILE A 552 -5.95 40.78 -15.84
C ILE A 552 -7.43 41.13 -16.04
N ASP A 553 -7.87 41.14 -17.29
CA ASP A 553 -9.20 41.58 -17.74
C ASP A 553 -9.86 40.58 -18.73
N THR A 554 -9.10 39.61 -19.25
CA THR A 554 -9.57 38.55 -20.14
C THR A 554 -9.30 37.15 -19.56
N ASP A 555 -10.08 36.17 -20.01
CA ASP A 555 -9.89 34.74 -19.72
C ASP A 555 -8.52 34.24 -20.21
N GLU A 556 -8.08 34.67 -21.40
CA GLU A 556 -6.77 34.32 -21.96
C GLU A 556 -5.61 34.76 -21.05
N LYS A 557 -5.61 36.03 -20.58
CA LYS A 557 -4.60 36.53 -19.64
C LYS A 557 -4.65 35.80 -18.30
N TYR A 558 -5.86 35.43 -17.84
CA TYR A 558 -6.01 34.63 -16.63
C TYR A 558 -5.40 33.24 -16.78
N TYR A 559 -5.66 32.54 -17.88
CA TYR A 559 -5.09 31.22 -18.14
C TYR A 559 -3.56 31.27 -18.31
N LEU A 560 -3.01 32.28 -19.00
CA LEU A 560 -1.57 32.47 -19.06
C LEU A 560 -0.97 32.65 -17.67
N TRP A 561 -1.55 33.51 -16.84
CA TRP A 561 -1.09 33.73 -15.47
C TRP A 561 -1.20 32.46 -14.61
N LEU A 562 -2.34 31.76 -14.65
CA LEU A 562 -2.58 30.55 -13.86
C LEU A 562 -1.62 29.41 -14.26
N ARG A 563 -1.35 29.24 -15.56
CA ARG A 563 -0.39 28.26 -16.06
C ARG A 563 1.02 28.54 -15.53
N GLU A 564 1.48 29.80 -15.58
CA GLU A 564 2.81 30.14 -15.08
C GLU A 564 2.91 30.02 -13.56
N ILE A 565 1.86 30.32 -12.80
CA ILE A 565 1.80 30.06 -11.35
C ILE A 565 1.98 28.56 -11.08
N PHE A 566 1.24 27.71 -11.78
CA PHE A 566 1.34 26.26 -11.64
C PHE A 566 2.74 25.73 -11.98
N ARG A 567 3.31 26.15 -13.11
CA ARG A 567 4.65 25.71 -13.56
C ARG A 567 5.73 26.12 -12.58
N ASN A 568 5.74 27.39 -12.15
CA ASN A 568 6.72 27.88 -11.19
C ASN A 568 6.58 27.18 -9.83
N TYR A 569 5.35 26.93 -9.37
CA TYR A 569 5.11 26.13 -8.16
C TYR A 569 5.66 24.71 -8.30
N SER A 570 5.39 24.03 -9.41
CA SER A 570 5.90 22.68 -9.67
C SER A 570 7.44 22.65 -9.67
N PHE A 571 8.10 23.60 -10.34
CA PHE A 571 9.56 23.70 -10.37
C PHE A 571 10.16 23.93 -8.98
N ASP A 572 9.55 24.80 -8.18
CA ASP A 572 10.01 25.05 -6.81
C ASP A 572 9.81 23.81 -5.92
N ILE A 573 8.59 23.26 -5.89
CA ILE A 573 8.22 22.24 -4.90
C ILE A 573 8.81 20.86 -5.20
N THR A 574 9.02 20.52 -6.49
CA THR A 574 9.57 19.22 -6.89
C THR A 574 11.09 19.22 -7.08
N ALA A 575 11.76 20.33 -6.78
CA ALA A 575 13.21 20.48 -6.94
C ALA A 575 14.01 19.44 -6.12
N ILE A 576 14.77 18.62 -6.85
CA ILE A 576 15.68 17.61 -6.29
C ILE A 576 17.07 17.72 -6.93
N GLU A 577 18.08 17.32 -6.18
CA GLU A 577 19.46 17.17 -6.65
C GLU A 577 20.00 15.81 -6.23
N GLU A 578 20.61 15.07 -7.16
CA GLU A 578 21.22 13.78 -6.87
C GLU A 578 22.62 13.97 -6.28
N ILE A 579 22.88 13.36 -5.12
CA ILE A 579 24.21 13.37 -4.51
C ILE A 579 24.66 11.96 -4.14
N ASN A 580 25.97 11.76 -4.15
CA ASN A 580 26.60 10.58 -3.58
C ASN A 580 26.80 10.78 -2.07
N THR A 581 26.21 9.89 -1.27
CA THR A 581 26.51 9.74 0.16
C THR A 581 27.40 8.51 0.37
N SER A 582 27.82 8.25 1.61
CA SER A 582 28.54 7.02 1.98
C SER A 582 27.75 5.75 1.66
N CYS A 583 26.42 5.84 1.60
CA CYS A 583 25.50 4.70 1.45
C CYS A 583 24.86 4.64 0.04
N GLY A 584 25.43 5.35 -0.95
CA GLY A 584 24.96 5.37 -2.34
C GLY A 584 24.34 6.69 -2.80
N ILE A 585 23.54 6.64 -3.87
CA ILE A 585 22.90 7.83 -4.46
C ILE A 585 21.61 8.17 -3.71
N ASN A 586 21.50 9.42 -3.27
CA ASN A 586 20.30 9.99 -2.67
C ASN A 586 19.78 11.19 -3.48
N LYS A 587 18.46 11.25 -3.69
CA LYS A 587 17.75 12.36 -4.34
C LYS A 587 17.33 13.36 -3.28
N VAL A 588 18.14 14.40 -3.07
CA VAL A 588 17.96 15.37 -1.99
C VAL A 588 16.99 16.46 -2.41
N VAL A 589 16.03 16.79 -1.55
CA VAL A 589 15.08 17.89 -1.78
C VAL A 589 15.76 19.24 -1.51
N SER A 590 15.94 20.04 -2.55
CA SER A 590 16.83 21.21 -2.53
C SER A 590 16.38 22.31 -1.58
N TRP A 591 15.07 22.47 -1.37
CA TRP A 591 14.49 23.49 -0.51
C TRP A 591 14.34 23.06 0.96
N PHE A 592 14.64 21.81 1.33
CA PHE A 592 14.42 21.26 2.67
C PHE A 592 15.02 22.13 3.79
N GLY A 593 16.28 22.56 3.61
CA GLY A 593 16.95 23.42 4.59
C GLY A 593 16.27 24.77 4.78
N LYS A 594 15.79 25.41 3.70
CA LYS A 594 15.07 26.69 3.77
C LYS A 594 13.71 26.53 4.43
N ALA A 595 13.00 25.44 4.14
CA ALA A 595 11.66 25.19 4.70
C ALA A 595 11.65 25.00 6.22
N LEU A 596 12.67 24.34 6.76
CA LEU A 596 12.71 23.93 8.18
C LEU A 596 13.89 24.53 8.97
N ASN A 597 14.69 25.39 8.37
CA ASN A 597 15.89 25.98 8.98
C ASN A 597 16.92 24.94 9.48
N ILE A 598 17.13 23.86 8.72
CA ILE A 598 18.10 22.81 9.03
C ILE A 598 19.26 22.90 8.04
N LEU A 599 20.48 23.08 8.55
CA LEU A 599 21.67 23.37 7.72
C LEU A 599 21.41 24.53 6.74
N ASN A 600 20.75 25.58 7.25
CA ASN A 600 20.34 26.76 6.49
C ASN A 600 21.20 27.98 6.81
N THR A 601 22.34 27.77 7.48
CA THR A 601 23.36 28.79 7.75
C THR A 601 24.28 29.03 6.55
N SER A 602 24.43 28.03 5.69
CA SER A 602 25.11 28.13 4.40
C SER A 602 24.19 28.68 3.31
N ASN A 603 24.77 29.22 2.24
CA ASN A 603 24.04 29.59 1.02
C ASN A 603 23.45 28.37 0.28
N SER A 604 23.87 27.13 0.63
CA SER A 604 23.38 25.90 -0.01
C SER A 604 23.27 24.74 0.98
N PHE A 605 22.02 24.35 1.25
CA PHE A 605 21.66 23.17 2.04
C PHE A 605 22.31 21.89 1.48
N VAL A 606 22.20 21.64 0.18
CA VAL A 606 22.66 20.38 -0.44
C VAL A 606 24.17 20.20 -0.29
N LYS A 607 24.96 21.27 -0.43
CA LYS A 607 26.42 21.22 -0.23
C LYS A 607 26.79 20.93 1.22
N GLU A 608 26.09 21.57 2.16
CA GLU A 608 26.34 21.36 3.60
C GLU A 608 25.93 19.94 4.03
N PHE A 609 24.79 19.44 3.54
CA PHE A 609 24.34 18.08 3.76
C PHE A 609 25.32 17.03 3.19
N LYS A 610 25.85 17.26 1.98
CA LYS A 610 26.86 16.38 1.38
C LYS A 610 28.13 16.30 2.23
N ASN A 611 28.53 17.41 2.88
CA ASN A 611 29.75 17.46 3.70
C ASN A 611 29.56 16.85 5.09
N LEU A 612 28.42 17.12 5.75
CA LEU A 612 28.17 16.71 7.14
C LEU A 612 27.49 15.34 7.25
N GLY A 613 26.90 14.86 6.17
CA GLY A 613 26.23 13.56 6.09
C GLY A 613 24.86 13.52 6.78
N PRO A 614 24.14 12.39 6.66
CA PRO A 614 22.75 12.26 7.11
C PRO A 614 22.48 12.56 8.59
N ILE A 615 23.39 12.16 9.48
CA ILE A 615 23.25 12.33 10.94
C ILE A 615 23.17 13.81 11.37
N SER A 616 23.61 14.73 10.52
CA SER A 616 23.59 16.17 10.80
C SER A 616 22.19 16.79 10.82
N LEU A 617 21.18 16.11 10.25
CA LEU A 617 19.81 16.61 10.17
C LEU A 617 19.03 16.53 11.49
N ILE A 618 19.47 15.69 12.44
CA ILE A 618 18.75 15.43 13.69
C ILE A 618 19.44 16.06 14.91
N ASN A 619 18.65 16.33 15.96
CA ASN A 619 19.11 17.03 17.15
C ASN A 619 19.89 16.10 18.11
N LYS A 620 19.30 14.95 18.47
CA LYS A 620 19.92 14.00 19.41
C LYS A 620 20.63 12.88 18.64
N LYS A 621 21.97 12.90 18.59
CA LYS A 621 22.78 12.04 17.72
C LYS A 621 23.34 10.78 18.40
N GLU A 622 23.47 10.80 19.73
CA GLU A 622 24.15 9.77 20.51
C GLU A 622 23.20 9.25 21.62
N ASN A 623 22.26 8.39 21.24
CA ASN A 623 21.21 7.90 22.15
C ASN A 623 21.36 6.40 22.50
N LEU A 624 22.11 5.67 21.66
CA LEU A 624 22.24 4.23 21.73
C LEU A 624 22.75 3.74 23.08
N SER A 625 22.09 2.71 23.59
CA SER A 625 22.43 2.03 24.84
C SER A 625 22.91 0.60 24.55
N MET A 626 24.10 0.27 25.03
CA MET A 626 24.65 -1.07 24.85
C MET A 626 23.79 -2.08 25.63
N PRO A 627 23.30 -3.16 25.01
CA PRO A 627 22.38 -4.09 25.66
C PRO A 627 23.09 -4.93 26.72
N ILE A 628 22.34 -5.31 27.77
CA ILE A 628 22.80 -6.29 28.75
C ILE A 628 22.71 -7.68 28.14
N ILE A 629 23.84 -8.37 28.05
CA ILE A 629 23.95 -9.72 27.49
C ILE A 629 24.27 -10.77 28.56
N GLU A 630 23.81 -11.99 28.33
CA GLU A 630 24.17 -13.14 29.15
C GLU A 630 25.47 -13.78 28.64
N VAL A 631 26.42 -14.01 29.53
CA VAL A 631 27.66 -14.75 29.22
C VAL A 631 27.52 -16.14 29.83
N ASN A 632 27.00 -17.11 29.07
CA ASN A 632 26.89 -18.48 29.57
C ASN A 632 28.25 -19.20 29.51
N GLU A 633 28.63 -19.82 30.62
CA GLU A 633 29.76 -20.73 30.66
C GLU A 633 29.36 -22.08 30.05
N ILE A 634 30.31 -22.71 29.34
CA ILE A 634 30.06 -24.05 28.80
C ILE A 634 29.93 -25.03 29.97
N PRO A 635 28.88 -25.86 30.03
CA PRO A 635 28.62 -26.75 31.15
C PRO A 635 29.80 -27.69 31.49
N ASN A 636 30.21 -27.73 32.77
CA ASN A 636 31.35 -28.54 33.21
C ASN A 636 31.11 -30.06 33.11
N ASP A 637 29.85 -30.50 33.10
CA ASP A 637 29.47 -31.90 32.88
C ASP A 637 29.84 -32.42 31.49
N MET A 638 30.17 -31.52 30.54
CA MET A 638 30.63 -31.88 29.21
C MET A 638 32.11 -32.28 29.11
N LEU A 639 32.94 -32.04 30.16
CA LEU A 639 34.40 -32.23 30.10
C LEU A 639 34.85 -33.68 29.86
N GLY A 640 34.03 -34.67 30.24
CA GLY A 640 34.32 -36.10 30.10
C GLY A 640 33.65 -36.78 28.90
N LEU A 641 32.93 -36.05 28.05
CA LEU A 641 32.19 -36.62 26.93
C LEU A 641 33.10 -37.16 25.83
N SER A 642 32.59 -38.14 25.08
CA SER A 642 33.26 -38.64 23.87
C SER A 642 33.30 -37.56 22.78
N LEU A 643 34.22 -37.67 21.81
CA LEU A 643 34.32 -36.71 20.70
C LEU A 643 32.99 -36.47 19.99
N LYS A 644 32.23 -37.54 19.72
CA LYS A 644 30.97 -37.46 18.96
C LYS A 644 29.93 -36.64 19.72
N ASP A 645 29.72 -36.98 21.00
CA ASP A 645 28.72 -36.31 21.84
C ASP A 645 29.13 -34.87 22.16
N LEU A 646 30.43 -34.64 22.37
CA LEU A 646 30.99 -33.32 22.61
C LEU A 646 30.83 -32.42 21.38
N ASN A 647 31.13 -32.93 20.19
CA ASN A 647 31.00 -32.19 18.93
C ASN A 647 29.54 -31.77 18.69
N GLU A 648 28.58 -32.69 18.87
CA GLU A 648 27.16 -32.38 18.70
C GLU A 648 26.67 -31.31 19.70
N LYS A 649 27.04 -31.44 20.98
CA LYS A 649 26.66 -30.44 22.00
C LYS A 649 27.31 -29.08 21.77
N LEU A 650 28.60 -29.03 21.39
CA LEU A 650 29.28 -27.78 21.05
C LEU A 650 28.66 -27.12 19.82
N PHE A 651 28.28 -27.90 18.80
CA PHE A 651 27.57 -27.40 17.63
C PHE A 651 26.22 -26.77 17.99
N ASN A 652 25.45 -27.39 18.89
CA ASN A 652 24.20 -26.82 19.40
C ASN A 652 24.43 -25.48 20.13
N ILE A 653 25.51 -25.36 20.91
CA ILE A 653 25.91 -24.09 21.54
C ILE A 653 26.31 -23.06 20.47
N TYR A 654 27.05 -23.48 19.44
CA TYR A 654 27.48 -22.62 18.34
C TYR A 654 26.27 -22.02 17.59
N LEU A 655 25.30 -22.84 17.18
CA LEU A 655 24.07 -22.38 16.54
C LEU A 655 23.26 -21.45 17.45
N LYS A 656 23.18 -21.76 18.74
CA LYS A 656 22.48 -20.93 19.72
C LYS A 656 23.12 -19.54 19.87
N ASN A 657 24.45 -19.47 19.82
CA ASN A 657 25.18 -18.20 19.84
C ASN A 657 24.91 -17.38 18.58
N ILE A 658 24.93 -17.97 17.37
CA ILE A 658 24.59 -17.25 16.13
C ILE A 658 23.18 -16.64 16.21
N LEU A 659 22.21 -17.42 16.67
CA LEU A 659 20.84 -16.93 16.86
C LEU A 659 20.77 -15.82 17.91
N TYR A 660 21.58 -15.90 18.97
CA TYR A 660 21.67 -14.86 19.99
C TYR A 660 22.31 -13.57 19.44
N PHE A 661 23.33 -13.66 18.58
CA PHE A 661 23.92 -12.51 17.89
C PHE A 661 22.85 -11.79 17.04
N LYS A 662 21.96 -12.54 16.39
CA LYS A 662 20.84 -11.97 15.65
C LYS A 662 19.84 -11.24 16.57
N LYS A 663 19.58 -11.74 17.78
CA LYS A 663 18.76 -11.02 18.79
C LYS A 663 19.39 -9.70 19.20
N VAL A 664 20.71 -9.67 19.41
CA VAL A 664 21.45 -8.42 19.70
C VAL A 664 21.28 -7.43 18.54
N TYR A 665 21.43 -7.90 17.30
CA TYR A 665 21.20 -7.06 16.12
C TYR A 665 19.78 -6.48 16.06
N TYR A 666 18.74 -7.27 16.38
CA TYR A 666 17.37 -6.77 16.43
C TYR A 666 17.15 -5.71 17.51
N ASN A 667 17.78 -5.84 18.67
CA ASN A 667 17.74 -4.79 19.69
C ASN A 667 18.36 -3.47 19.18
N PHE A 668 19.48 -3.52 18.44
CA PHE A 668 20.06 -2.32 17.82
C PHE A 668 19.18 -1.72 16.72
N LEU A 669 18.47 -2.55 15.96
CA LEU A 669 17.48 -2.08 14.97
C LEU A 669 16.30 -1.36 15.63
N ASP A 670 15.76 -1.90 16.72
CA ASP A 670 14.65 -1.28 17.46
C ASP A 670 15.06 0.06 18.11
N GLN A 671 16.28 0.12 18.68
CA GLN A 671 16.86 1.39 19.16
C GLN A 671 17.00 2.41 18.02
N TRP A 672 17.50 2.00 16.85
CA TRP A 672 17.55 2.88 15.68
C TRP A 672 16.16 3.40 15.28
N TRP A 673 15.15 2.53 15.25
CA TRP A 673 13.78 2.93 14.94
C TRP A 673 13.26 3.98 15.94
N THR A 674 13.32 3.64 17.22
CA THR A 674 12.77 4.41 18.34
C THR A 674 13.49 5.73 18.55
N GLU A 675 14.83 5.76 18.43
CA GLU A 675 15.66 6.90 18.84
C GLU A 675 16.14 7.75 17.67
N TYR A 676 16.26 7.18 16.47
CA TYR A 676 16.81 7.88 15.30
C TYR A 676 15.74 8.07 14.22
N TYR A 677 15.12 6.98 13.75
CA TYR A 677 14.10 7.06 12.70
C TYR A 677 12.90 7.90 13.15
N SER A 678 12.50 7.85 14.43
CA SER A 678 11.46 8.72 14.99
C SER A 678 11.72 10.23 14.80
N GLN A 679 12.99 10.66 14.81
CA GLN A 679 13.38 12.04 14.54
C GLN A 679 13.30 12.37 13.05
N TYR A 680 13.77 11.45 12.18
CA TYR A 680 13.62 11.59 10.73
C TYR A 680 12.14 11.62 10.32
N PHE A 681 11.29 10.82 10.96
CA PHE A 681 9.85 10.85 10.73
C PHE A 681 9.23 12.17 11.19
N GLY A 682 9.75 12.77 12.27
CA GLY A 682 9.43 14.14 12.66
C GLY A 682 9.74 15.16 11.57
N LEU A 683 10.92 15.05 10.95
CA LEU A 683 11.33 15.88 9.82
C LEU A 683 10.45 15.64 8.58
N ILE A 684 10.09 14.38 8.28
CA ILE A 684 9.16 14.02 7.19
C ILE A 684 7.83 14.74 7.40
N CYS A 685 7.23 14.62 8.59
CA CYS A 685 5.92 15.22 8.87
C CYS A 685 5.97 16.75 8.79
N MET A 686 7.00 17.37 9.37
CA MET A 686 7.20 18.81 9.28
C MET A 686 7.41 19.27 7.83
N ALA A 687 8.22 18.59 7.04
CA ALA A 687 8.43 18.95 5.64
C ALA A 687 7.15 18.79 4.79
N LYS A 688 6.36 17.73 5.02
CA LYS A 688 5.04 17.56 4.38
C LYS A 688 4.06 18.68 4.76
N GLN A 689 4.02 19.06 6.04
CA GLN A 689 3.22 20.22 6.48
C GLN A 689 3.67 21.50 5.80
N SER A 690 4.98 21.69 5.63
CA SER A 690 5.52 22.83 4.89
C SER A 690 5.03 22.86 3.44
N ILE A 691 5.04 21.72 2.74
CA ILE A 691 4.49 21.61 1.38
C ILE A 691 3.01 22.01 1.36
N LEU A 692 2.20 21.50 2.31
CA LEU A 692 0.77 21.82 2.41
C LEU A 692 0.52 23.30 2.72
N HIS A 693 1.34 23.93 3.57
CA HIS A 693 1.25 25.37 3.82
C HIS A 693 1.53 26.15 2.54
N GLN A 694 2.59 25.80 1.79
CA GLN A 694 2.89 26.43 0.51
C GLN A 694 1.77 26.23 -0.51
N GLU A 695 1.23 25.01 -0.64
CA GLU A 695 0.09 24.72 -1.52
C GLU A 695 -1.13 25.58 -1.16
N LYS A 696 -1.46 25.69 0.13
CA LYS A 696 -2.58 26.50 0.63
C LYS A 696 -2.38 27.98 0.34
N LEU A 697 -1.16 28.50 0.43
CA LEU A 697 -0.84 29.88 0.03
C LEU A 697 -1.11 30.10 -1.46
N ILE A 698 -0.64 29.20 -2.33
CA ILE A 698 -0.88 29.31 -3.78
C ILE A 698 -2.36 29.22 -4.11
N LYS A 699 -3.09 28.24 -3.53
CA LYS A 699 -4.54 28.11 -3.73
C LYS A 699 -5.28 29.39 -3.31
N LYS A 700 -4.91 30.01 -2.18
CA LYS A 700 -5.48 31.30 -1.75
C LYS A 700 -5.18 32.44 -2.73
N ILE A 701 -3.95 32.55 -3.24
CA ILE A 701 -3.58 33.56 -4.25
C ILE A 701 -4.44 33.41 -5.52
N VAL A 702 -4.60 32.19 -6.01
CA VAL A 702 -5.41 31.88 -7.20
C VAL A 702 -6.90 32.15 -6.97
N GLN A 703 -7.45 31.70 -5.84
CA GLN A 703 -8.86 31.94 -5.48
C GLN A 703 -9.17 33.43 -5.39
N LYS A 704 -8.29 34.21 -4.76
CA LYS A 704 -8.46 35.67 -4.67
C LYS A 704 -8.46 36.30 -6.06
N LYS A 705 -7.51 35.92 -6.92
CA LYS A 705 -7.43 36.44 -8.29
C LYS A 705 -8.70 36.12 -9.10
N LEU A 706 -9.24 34.92 -8.97
CA LEU A 706 -10.50 34.52 -9.62
C LEU A 706 -11.70 35.31 -9.06
N SER A 707 -11.77 35.50 -7.74
CA SER A 707 -12.84 36.27 -7.09
C SER A 707 -12.82 37.76 -7.47
N ASP A 708 -11.64 38.33 -7.70
CA ASP A 708 -11.52 39.72 -8.16
C ASP A 708 -12.02 39.86 -9.62
N LEU A 709 -11.76 38.87 -10.46
CA LEU A 709 -12.28 38.81 -11.83
C LEU A 709 -13.80 38.60 -11.89
N SER A 710 -14.37 37.78 -11.00
CA SER A 710 -15.83 37.58 -10.96
C SER A 710 -16.62 38.82 -10.55
N LYS A 711 -15.95 39.82 -9.92
CA LYS A 711 -16.56 41.12 -9.57
C LYS A 711 -16.54 42.11 -10.74
N GLN A 712 -15.78 41.83 -11.81
CA GLN A 712 -15.68 42.70 -12.98
C GLN A 712 -16.75 42.34 -14.01
N SER A 713 -17.45 43.33 -14.58
CA SER A 713 -18.58 43.15 -15.50
C SER A 713 -18.22 42.70 -16.93
N ASN A 714 -16.93 42.53 -17.23
CA ASN A 714 -16.44 42.46 -18.62
C ASN A 714 -16.25 41.02 -19.15
N ILE A 715 -16.29 40.00 -18.29
CA ILE A 715 -16.18 38.59 -18.67
C ILE A 715 -17.57 37.98 -18.65
N SER A 716 -17.95 37.24 -19.71
CA SER A 716 -19.26 36.59 -19.75
C SER A 716 -19.41 35.52 -18.67
N ASN A 717 -20.64 35.31 -18.18
CA ASN A 717 -20.92 34.30 -17.15
C ASN A 717 -20.51 32.88 -17.59
N GLU A 718 -20.67 32.54 -18.87
CA GLU A 718 -20.23 31.24 -19.41
C GLU A 718 -18.72 31.06 -19.32
N LYS A 719 -17.94 32.09 -19.66
CA LYS A 719 -16.47 32.08 -19.51
C LYS A 719 -16.05 32.00 -18.05
N LEU A 720 -16.73 32.73 -17.16
CA LEU A 720 -16.45 32.66 -15.72
C LEU A 720 -16.72 31.26 -15.14
N ASN A 721 -17.79 30.58 -15.57
CA ASN A 721 -18.08 29.22 -15.16
C ASN A 721 -16.97 28.25 -15.62
N LEU A 722 -16.53 28.36 -16.87
CA LEU A 722 -15.42 27.55 -17.40
C LEU A 722 -14.10 27.83 -16.67
N MET A 723 -13.80 29.11 -16.39
CA MET A 723 -12.64 29.50 -15.59
C MET A 723 -12.68 28.86 -14.20
N ASN A 724 -13.85 28.86 -13.53
CA ASN A 724 -14.00 28.22 -12.22
C ASN A 724 -13.72 26.71 -12.27
N LEU A 725 -14.35 25.99 -13.21
CA LEU A 725 -14.11 24.55 -13.40
C LEU A 725 -12.64 24.23 -13.71
N THR A 726 -12.02 25.04 -14.57
CA THR A 726 -10.61 24.88 -14.95
C THR A 726 -9.66 25.13 -13.76
N THR A 727 -10.01 26.09 -12.90
CA THR A 727 -9.26 26.39 -11.68
C THR A 727 -9.40 25.28 -10.65
N GLU A 728 -10.58 24.67 -10.50
CA GLU A 728 -10.77 23.49 -9.66
C GLU A 728 -9.90 22.32 -10.13
N LYS A 729 -9.82 22.06 -11.44
CA LYS A 729 -8.88 21.06 -12.00
C LYS A 729 -7.42 21.42 -11.74
N THR A 730 -7.05 22.69 -11.93
CA THR A 730 -5.69 23.16 -11.62
C THR A 730 -5.34 23.01 -10.13
N PHE A 731 -6.31 23.10 -9.23
CA PHE A 731 -6.10 22.80 -7.80
C PHE A 731 -5.85 21.32 -7.51
N ILE A 732 -6.45 20.42 -8.28
CA ILE A 732 -6.13 19.00 -8.25
C ILE A 732 -4.69 18.79 -8.77
N ASP A 733 -4.33 19.44 -9.88
CA ASP A 733 -2.98 19.34 -10.45
C ASP A 733 -1.91 19.89 -9.49
N LEU A 734 -2.17 21.00 -8.79
CA LEU A 734 -1.28 21.50 -7.73
C LEU A 734 -1.09 20.45 -6.63
N SER A 735 -2.17 19.82 -6.16
CA SER A 735 -2.08 18.75 -5.15
C SER A 735 -1.29 17.54 -5.65
N ASN A 736 -1.41 17.19 -6.92
CA ASN A 736 -0.60 16.13 -7.53
C ASN A 736 0.90 16.48 -7.51
N GLN A 737 1.26 17.73 -7.79
CA GLN A 737 2.65 18.21 -7.67
C GLN A 737 3.15 18.23 -6.21
N SER A 738 2.29 18.65 -5.28
CA SER A 738 2.57 18.57 -3.84
C SER A 738 2.82 17.13 -3.41
N GLN A 739 2.04 16.17 -3.91
CA GLN A 739 2.21 14.75 -3.59
C GLN A 739 3.54 14.19 -4.12
N ILE A 740 3.96 14.57 -5.34
CA ILE A 740 5.30 14.23 -5.85
C ILE A 740 6.38 14.75 -4.90
N ALA A 741 6.27 15.98 -4.43
CA ALA A 741 7.21 16.56 -3.47
C ALA A 741 7.22 15.81 -2.12
N MET A 742 6.05 15.40 -1.60
CA MET A 742 5.96 14.60 -0.38
C MET A 742 6.60 13.21 -0.55
N ASN A 743 6.43 12.59 -1.71
CA ASN A 743 7.08 11.32 -2.05
C ASN A 743 8.61 11.49 -2.13
N ASN A 744 9.09 12.60 -2.70
CA ASN A 744 10.52 12.93 -2.72
C ASN A 744 11.08 13.11 -1.30
N ILE A 745 10.36 13.79 -0.41
CA ILE A 745 10.73 13.94 1.01
C ILE A 745 10.80 12.58 1.72
N ASN A 746 9.78 11.73 1.54
CA ASN A 746 9.77 10.38 2.12
C ASN A 746 11.02 9.59 1.65
N ASN A 747 11.30 9.57 0.35
CA ASN A 747 12.44 8.85 -0.21
C ASN A 747 13.78 9.40 0.31
N PHE A 748 13.93 10.73 0.30
CA PHE A 748 15.14 11.42 0.77
C PHE A 748 15.45 11.07 2.22
N LEU A 749 14.48 11.24 3.13
CA LEU A 749 14.68 11.09 4.57
C LEU A 749 14.69 9.62 5.02
N ASN A 750 13.96 8.72 4.35
CA ASN A 750 14.09 7.29 4.61
C ASN A 750 15.50 6.80 4.25
N LYS A 751 16.02 7.16 3.06
CA LYS A 751 17.41 6.84 2.69
C LYS A 751 18.43 7.46 3.63
N ALA A 752 18.20 8.69 4.09
CA ALA A 752 19.05 9.34 5.08
C ALA A 752 19.07 8.55 6.41
N ALA A 753 17.91 8.10 6.90
CA ALA A 753 17.80 7.34 8.14
C ALA A 753 18.46 5.95 8.04
N ILE A 754 18.27 5.23 6.92
CA ILE A 754 18.94 3.94 6.67
C ILE A 754 20.46 4.16 6.63
N CYS A 755 20.92 5.23 5.97
CA CYS A 755 22.34 5.54 5.93
C CYS A 755 22.90 5.83 7.32
N VAL A 756 22.15 6.46 8.23
CA VAL A 756 22.56 6.59 9.65
C VAL A 756 22.67 5.24 10.35
N PHE A 757 21.79 4.28 10.05
CA PHE A 757 21.96 2.94 10.60
C PHE A 757 23.30 2.34 10.16
N GLU A 758 23.60 2.38 8.87
CA GLU A 758 24.84 1.86 8.30
C GLU A 758 26.10 2.57 8.81
N SER A 759 26.12 3.91 8.83
CA SER A 759 27.34 4.67 9.11
C SER A 759 27.57 4.97 10.59
N ASN A 760 26.53 4.93 11.44
CA ASN A 760 26.64 5.36 12.84
C ASN A 760 26.22 4.29 13.86
N ILE A 761 25.20 3.47 13.55
CA ILE A 761 24.67 2.48 14.50
C ILE A 761 25.35 1.13 14.32
N TYR A 762 25.41 0.64 13.08
CA TYR A 762 25.98 -0.65 12.75
C TYR A 762 27.46 -0.79 13.14
N PRO A 763 28.33 0.24 13.00
CA PRO A 763 29.72 0.13 13.48
C PRO A 763 29.82 -0.06 15.00
N LYS A 764 28.89 0.51 15.77
CA LYS A 764 28.80 0.29 17.23
C LYS A 764 28.37 -1.12 17.56
N PHE A 765 27.44 -1.68 16.79
CA PHE A 765 27.08 -3.09 16.87
C PHE A 765 28.28 -3.99 16.57
N ILE A 766 29.03 -3.74 15.49
CA ILE A 766 30.24 -4.49 15.15
C ILE A 766 31.26 -4.45 16.30
N SER A 767 31.57 -3.26 16.83
CA SER A 767 32.50 -3.12 17.95
C SER A 767 32.05 -3.87 19.21
N PHE A 768 30.75 -3.85 19.51
CA PHE A 768 30.18 -4.60 20.64
C PHE A 768 30.29 -6.12 20.42
N MET A 769 29.96 -6.58 19.21
CA MET A 769 30.02 -8.00 18.85
C MET A 769 31.43 -8.55 18.83
N GLU A 770 32.41 -7.81 18.31
CA GLU A 770 33.83 -8.20 18.33
C GLU A 770 34.32 -8.44 19.76
N GLN A 771 33.99 -7.56 20.70
CA GLN A 771 34.32 -7.75 22.11
C GLN A 771 33.65 -9.01 22.69
N TYR A 772 32.39 -9.24 22.32
CA TYR A 772 31.63 -10.38 22.81
C TYR A 772 32.13 -11.71 22.26
N ILE A 773 32.34 -11.82 20.95
CA ILE A 773 32.83 -13.07 20.32
C ILE A 773 34.25 -13.40 20.76
N ASN A 774 35.11 -12.40 21.00
CA ASN A 774 36.45 -12.62 21.52
C ASN A 774 36.40 -13.24 22.92
N ASN A 775 35.51 -12.76 23.79
CA ASN A 775 35.30 -13.36 25.10
C ASN A 775 34.76 -14.81 24.99
N ILE A 776 33.80 -15.06 24.10
CA ILE A 776 33.30 -16.42 23.83
C ILE A 776 34.42 -17.33 23.36
N ASN A 777 35.22 -16.90 22.38
CA ASN A 777 36.34 -17.68 21.83
C ASN A 777 37.38 -18.04 22.89
N ILE A 778 37.71 -17.10 23.79
CA ILE A 778 38.62 -17.35 24.92
C ILE A 778 38.02 -18.43 25.84
N LYS A 779 36.75 -18.31 26.21
CA LYS A 779 36.06 -19.27 27.10
C LYS A 779 35.92 -20.65 26.45
N THR A 780 35.53 -20.73 25.18
CA THR A 780 35.41 -21.99 24.43
C THR A 780 36.76 -22.69 24.29
N THR A 781 37.81 -21.95 23.94
CA THR A 781 39.17 -22.51 23.85
C THR A 781 39.66 -23.04 25.19
N ALA A 782 39.44 -22.29 26.27
CA ALA A 782 39.80 -22.71 27.63
C ALA A 782 39.02 -23.96 28.07
N PHE A 783 37.74 -24.07 27.71
CA PHE A 783 36.92 -25.24 27.99
C PHE A 783 37.39 -26.49 27.23
N ILE A 784 37.62 -26.40 25.91
CA ILE A 784 38.05 -27.54 25.09
C ILE A 784 39.41 -28.08 25.57
N ARG A 785 40.32 -27.19 25.99
CA ARG A 785 41.61 -27.59 26.57
C ARG A 785 41.47 -28.42 27.85
N LYS A 786 40.43 -28.17 28.66
CA LYS A 786 40.12 -28.90 29.90
C LYS A 786 39.44 -30.26 29.66
N CYS A 787 39.00 -30.58 28.45
CA CYS A 787 38.33 -31.85 28.15
C CYS A 787 39.31 -33.03 28.32
N THR A 788 38.89 -34.05 29.06
CA THR A 788 39.77 -35.15 29.51
C THR A 788 39.72 -36.38 28.61
N ASN A 789 38.64 -36.55 27.83
CA ASN A 789 38.34 -37.77 27.07
C ASN A 789 38.55 -37.62 25.55
N ILE A 790 39.35 -36.62 25.13
CA ILE A 790 39.69 -36.34 23.73
C ILE A 790 41.19 -36.05 23.58
N THR A 791 41.73 -36.35 22.41
CA THR A 791 43.15 -36.16 22.05
C THR A 791 43.46 -34.70 21.71
N GLU A 792 44.74 -34.30 21.74
CA GLU A 792 45.16 -32.95 21.36
C GLU A 792 44.85 -32.59 19.90
N LYS A 793 44.85 -33.58 18.99
CA LYS A 793 44.45 -33.36 17.59
C LYS A 793 42.96 -33.04 17.47
N GLU A 794 42.13 -33.75 18.24
CA GLU A 794 40.69 -33.51 18.30
C GLU A 794 40.36 -32.18 18.96
N LYS A 795 41.09 -31.79 20.01
CA LYS A 795 40.98 -30.46 20.63
C LYS A 795 41.23 -29.34 19.62
N LEU A 796 42.29 -29.46 18.81
CA LEU A 796 42.59 -28.47 17.77
C LEU A 796 41.47 -28.38 16.72
N GLN A 797 40.92 -29.53 16.29
CA GLN A 797 39.79 -29.57 15.35
C GLN A 797 38.54 -28.92 15.94
N LEU A 798 38.17 -29.26 17.18
CA LEU A 798 37.00 -28.69 17.85
C LEU A 798 37.14 -27.19 18.10
N ILE A 799 38.35 -26.70 18.44
CA ILE A 799 38.61 -25.26 18.58
C ILE A 799 38.33 -24.57 17.25
N ASN A 800 38.95 -25.04 16.16
CA ASN A 800 38.76 -24.43 14.83
C ASN A 800 37.30 -24.46 14.37
N GLN A 801 36.53 -25.47 14.75
CA GLN A 801 35.11 -25.59 14.39
C GLN A 801 34.18 -24.68 15.20
N ASN A 802 34.56 -24.27 16.42
CA ASN A 802 33.67 -23.58 17.36
C ASN A 802 34.15 -22.16 17.72
N THR A 803 35.17 -21.64 17.05
CA THR A 803 35.58 -20.23 17.14
C THR A 803 34.80 -19.38 16.17
N PHE A 804 34.31 -18.24 16.66
CA PHE A 804 33.59 -17.24 15.87
C PHE A 804 34.55 -16.22 15.25
N ASN A 805 34.14 -15.64 14.12
CA ASN A 805 34.79 -14.53 13.44
C ASN A 805 33.75 -13.46 13.06
N ASN A 806 34.19 -12.37 12.43
CA ASN A 806 33.32 -11.23 12.13
C ASN A 806 32.16 -11.57 11.17
N LEU A 807 32.37 -12.51 10.23
CA LEU A 807 31.33 -12.91 9.28
C LEU A 807 30.13 -13.58 9.96
N ASP A 808 30.30 -14.13 11.18
CA ASP A 808 29.21 -14.81 11.91
C ASP A 808 28.13 -13.85 12.43
N PHE A 809 28.38 -12.53 12.40
CA PHE A 809 27.44 -11.51 12.84
C PHE A 809 27.28 -10.34 11.86
N GLU A 810 27.82 -10.44 10.64
CA GLU A 810 27.61 -9.45 9.58
C GLU A 810 26.21 -9.59 8.97
N PHE A 811 25.19 -9.05 9.67
CA PHE A 811 23.78 -9.22 9.32
C PHE A 811 23.18 -8.12 8.46
N PHE A 812 23.88 -7.01 8.25
CA PHE A 812 23.33 -5.84 7.57
C PHE A 812 23.15 -6.09 6.07
N ASP A 813 21.92 -5.85 5.60
CA ASP A 813 21.57 -5.80 4.19
C ASP A 813 20.59 -4.64 3.97
N ILE A 814 20.96 -3.71 3.09
CA ILE A 814 20.16 -2.52 2.79
C ILE A 814 18.79 -2.92 2.24
N GLN A 815 18.74 -3.90 1.34
CA GLN A 815 17.48 -4.32 0.73
C GLN A 815 16.51 -4.90 1.77
N THR A 816 17.01 -5.67 2.73
CA THR A 816 16.22 -6.18 3.85
C THR A 816 15.63 -5.05 4.69
N ILE A 817 16.36 -3.97 4.97
CA ILE A 817 15.83 -2.81 5.69
C ILE A 817 14.80 -2.04 4.85
N GLU A 818 15.05 -1.83 3.55
CA GLU A 818 14.07 -1.19 2.66
C GLU A 818 12.77 -1.98 2.58
N ASN A 819 12.86 -3.32 2.52
CA ASN A 819 11.70 -4.20 2.55
C ASN A 819 10.96 -4.14 3.90
N LEU A 820 11.69 -4.06 5.02
CA LEU A 820 11.11 -3.91 6.35
C LEU A 820 10.26 -2.64 6.46
N LEU A 821 10.75 -1.54 5.88
CA LEU A 821 10.07 -0.24 5.83
C LEU A 821 8.93 -0.15 4.79
N THR A 822 8.71 -1.20 4.00
CA THR A 822 7.60 -1.27 3.05
C THR A 822 6.37 -1.87 3.74
N SER A 823 5.28 -1.11 3.81
CA SER A 823 3.98 -1.54 4.35
C SER A 823 3.00 -1.88 3.23
N GLU A 824 1.92 -2.59 3.57
CA GLU A 824 0.80 -2.84 2.63
C GLU A 824 0.20 -1.54 2.12
N THR A 825 0.04 -0.53 3.01
CA THR A 825 -0.44 0.79 2.60
C THR A 825 0.46 1.46 1.54
N ASN A 826 1.78 1.26 1.58
CA ASN A 826 2.66 1.77 0.50
C ASN A 826 2.36 1.11 -0.85
N LEU A 827 2.05 -0.19 -0.85
CA LEU A 827 1.71 -0.94 -2.05
C LEU A 827 0.36 -0.49 -2.60
N ILE A 828 -0.67 -0.40 -1.75
CA ILE A 828 -2.01 0.08 -2.13
C ILE A 828 -1.93 1.51 -2.69
N ILE A 829 -1.16 2.40 -2.05
CA ILE A 829 -0.93 3.75 -2.56
C ILE A 829 -0.29 3.70 -3.94
N LYS A 830 0.78 2.91 -4.13
CA LYS A 830 1.48 2.81 -5.40
C LYS A 830 0.56 2.33 -6.53
N GLU A 831 -0.32 1.38 -6.25
CA GLU A 831 -1.33 0.89 -7.21
C GLU A 831 -2.40 1.96 -7.49
N LYS A 832 -2.97 2.57 -6.45
CA LYS A 832 -4.07 3.55 -6.58
C LYS A 832 -3.61 4.91 -7.13
N THR A 833 -2.35 5.29 -6.94
CA THR A 833 -1.74 6.49 -7.54
C THR A 833 -0.89 6.15 -8.76
N SER A 834 -1.08 4.96 -9.34
CA SER A 834 -0.53 4.60 -10.63
C SER A 834 -0.83 5.71 -11.67
N PRO A 835 0.10 5.96 -12.62
CA PRO A 835 -0.12 6.99 -13.62
C PRO A 835 -1.22 6.63 -14.63
N TYR A 836 -1.65 5.37 -14.69
CA TYR A 836 -2.72 4.94 -15.58
C TYR A 836 -4.09 5.40 -15.06
N ASP A 837 -4.81 6.18 -15.87
CA ASP A 837 -6.22 6.51 -15.67
C ASP A 837 -7.16 5.63 -16.52
N LEU A 838 -6.61 5.00 -17.56
CA LEU A 838 -7.21 3.90 -18.30
C LEU A 838 -6.11 2.91 -18.66
N LEU A 839 -6.36 1.62 -18.44
CA LEU A 839 -5.60 0.52 -19.01
C LEU A 839 -6.61 -0.55 -19.45
N LEU A 840 -6.90 -0.58 -20.75
CA LEU A 840 -7.94 -1.42 -21.31
C LEU A 840 -7.50 -2.88 -21.35
N PHE A 841 -8.25 -3.73 -20.65
CA PHE A 841 -8.11 -5.18 -20.70
C PHE A 841 -9.30 -5.79 -21.43
N SER A 842 -9.01 -6.68 -22.37
CA SER A 842 -10.04 -7.49 -23.03
C SER A 842 -9.67 -8.97 -23.06
N LEU A 843 -10.69 -9.82 -22.90
CA LEU A 843 -10.55 -11.28 -22.88
C LEU A 843 -11.81 -11.95 -23.44
N GLN A 844 -11.62 -12.89 -24.36
CA GLN A 844 -12.66 -13.81 -24.82
C GLN A 844 -12.72 -15.07 -23.93
N GLU A 845 -13.74 -15.19 -23.08
CA GLU A 845 -14.09 -16.44 -22.40
C GLU A 845 -15.10 -17.25 -23.24
N ALA A 846 -15.30 -18.54 -22.92
CA ALA A 846 -16.05 -19.49 -23.75
C ALA A 846 -17.44 -18.99 -24.19
N ASP A 847 -18.16 -18.28 -23.31
CA ASP A 847 -19.50 -17.72 -23.59
C ASP A 847 -19.62 -16.22 -23.26
N LYS A 848 -18.51 -15.55 -22.89
CA LYS A 848 -18.55 -14.15 -22.41
C LYS A 848 -17.36 -13.34 -22.90
N LYS A 849 -17.66 -12.15 -23.43
CA LYS A 849 -16.66 -11.11 -23.73
C LYS A 849 -16.46 -10.27 -22.48
N VAL A 850 -15.21 -10.10 -22.05
CA VAL A 850 -14.86 -9.23 -20.93
C VAL A 850 -14.06 -8.06 -21.50
N ILE A 851 -14.62 -6.85 -21.39
CA ILE A 851 -13.93 -5.59 -21.71
C ILE A 851 -14.04 -4.73 -20.46
N LYS A 852 -12.91 -4.41 -19.83
CA LYS A 852 -12.87 -3.63 -18.59
C LYS A 852 -11.59 -2.82 -18.47
N ASP A 853 -11.64 -1.81 -17.62
CA ASP A 853 -10.45 -1.09 -17.17
C ASP A 853 -9.76 -1.88 -16.03
N ILE A 854 -8.43 -1.95 -16.07
CA ILE A 854 -7.59 -2.51 -15.01
C ILE A 854 -6.62 -1.49 -14.42
N SER A 855 -6.80 -0.19 -14.70
CA SER A 855 -5.98 0.89 -14.13
C SER A 855 -6.07 0.99 -12.60
N GLY A 856 -7.13 0.43 -12.01
CA GLY A 856 -7.45 0.54 -10.59
C GLY A 856 -8.23 1.81 -10.22
N LYS A 857 -8.58 2.63 -11.22
CA LYS A 857 -9.49 3.79 -11.13
C LYS A 857 -10.94 3.38 -11.46
N ASP A 858 -11.87 4.29 -11.17
CA ASP A 858 -13.31 4.11 -11.42
C ASP A 858 -13.71 4.45 -12.87
N THR A 859 -12.90 4.06 -13.85
CA THR A 859 -13.20 4.33 -15.27
C THR A 859 -14.30 3.40 -15.77
N LEU A 860 -15.45 3.99 -16.12
CA LEU A 860 -16.59 3.24 -16.66
C LEU A 860 -16.37 3.00 -18.16
N VAL A 861 -16.51 1.73 -18.56
CA VAL A 861 -16.39 1.32 -19.97
C VAL A 861 -17.76 0.91 -20.49
N GLN A 862 -18.31 1.67 -21.42
CA GLN A 862 -19.57 1.37 -22.12
C GLN A 862 -19.26 1.05 -23.58
N TYR A 863 -19.79 -0.06 -24.10
CA TYR A 863 -19.45 -0.52 -25.45
C TYR A 863 -20.64 -1.20 -26.12
N SER A 864 -20.62 -1.26 -27.47
CA SER A 864 -21.64 -1.98 -28.23
C SER A 864 -21.50 -3.50 -28.07
N ASP A 865 -22.60 -4.20 -27.76
CA ASP A 865 -22.61 -5.66 -27.57
C ASP A 865 -22.10 -6.46 -28.80
N THR A 866 -22.16 -5.85 -29.98
CA THR A 866 -21.72 -6.45 -31.25
C THR A 866 -20.21 -6.36 -31.50
N ILE A 867 -19.42 -5.75 -30.62
CA ILE A 867 -17.97 -5.66 -30.79
C ILE A 867 -17.34 -7.05 -30.66
N ASP A 868 -16.46 -7.38 -31.59
CA ASP A 868 -15.73 -8.65 -31.58
C ASP A 868 -14.34 -8.48 -30.98
N LEU A 869 -13.82 -9.59 -30.44
CA LEU A 869 -12.45 -9.67 -29.95
C LEU A 869 -11.65 -10.55 -30.91
N SER A 870 -10.45 -10.10 -31.26
CA SER A 870 -9.51 -10.85 -32.09
C SER A 870 -8.11 -10.70 -31.53
N TYR A 871 -7.32 -11.77 -31.49
CA TYR A 871 -5.98 -11.67 -30.95
C TYR A 871 -5.11 -10.70 -31.76
N GLY A 872 -4.52 -9.72 -31.09
CA GLY A 872 -3.66 -8.70 -31.69
C GLY A 872 -2.17 -9.03 -31.57
N VAL A 873 -1.42 -8.12 -30.97
CA VAL A 873 0.02 -8.15 -30.75
C VAL A 873 0.36 -9.00 -29.53
N ASN A 874 -0.35 -8.84 -28.41
CA ASN A 874 -0.04 -9.47 -27.12
C ASN A 874 -1.24 -10.12 -26.40
N GLY A 875 -2.42 -9.52 -26.51
CA GLY A 875 -3.68 -10.03 -26.00
C GLY A 875 -4.80 -9.93 -27.02
N ASP A 876 -6.04 -9.99 -26.53
CA ASP A 876 -7.22 -9.77 -27.35
C ASP A 876 -7.36 -8.27 -27.66
N ALA A 877 -7.53 -7.96 -28.93
CA ALA A 877 -7.78 -6.63 -29.47
C ALA A 877 -9.27 -6.46 -29.79
N LEU A 878 -9.79 -5.26 -29.53
CA LEU A 878 -11.12 -4.87 -29.91
C LEU A 878 -11.18 -4.71 -31.42
N TYR A 879 -12.12 -5.40 -32.06
CA TYR A 879 -12.38 -5.30 -33.49
C TYR A 879 -13.69 -4.54 -33.72
N LEU A 880 -13.57 -3.28 -34.15
CA LEU A 880 -14.70 -2.43 -34.52
C LEU A 880 -14.90 -2.56 -36.02
N LYS A 881 -15.91 -3.33 -36.43
CA LYS A 881 -16.19 -3.67 -37.82
C LYS A 881 -17.21 -2.74 -38.46
N GLU A 882 -18.31 -2.49 -37.75
CA GLU A 882 -19.46 -1.74 -38.28
C GLU A 882 -19.41 -0.27 -37.85
N PRO A 883 -19.86 0.69 -38.70
CA PRO A 883 -19.75 2.12 -38.43
C PRO A 883 -20.42 2.65 -37.16
N ASN A 884 -21.43 1.91 -36.67
CA ASN A 884 -22.19 2.26 -35.48
C ASN A 884 -21.59 1.70 -34.19
N GLN A 885 -20.50 0.94 -34.27
CA GLN A 885 -19.84 0.38 -33.10
C GLN A 885 -18.95 1.42 -32.44
N SER A 886 -19.09 1.57 -31.13
CA SER A 886 -18.29 2.50 -30.34
C SER A 886 -17.99 1.95 -28.95
N VAL A 887 -16.94 2.50 -28.36
CA VAL A 887 -16.56 2.30 -26.97
C VAL A 887 -16.35 3.66 -26.33
N ASN A 888 -17.08 3.91 -25.25
CA ASN A 888 -17.00 5.14 -24.48
C ASN A 888 -16.35 4.85 -23.12
N PHE A 889 -15.32 5.62 -22.80
CA PHE A 889 -14.61 5.55 -21.54
C PHE A 889 -14.94 6.80 -20.73
N SER A 890 -15.57 6.64 -19.56
CA SER A 890 -15.97 7.76 -18.72
C SER A 890 -15.14 7.83 -17.44
N ASN A 891 -14.45 8.96 -17.25
CA ASN A 891 -13.71 9.32 -16.05
C ASN A 891 -13.54 10.86 -15.97
N ASN A 892 -13.75 11.45 -14.80
CA ASN A 892 -13.65 12.90 -14.57
C ASN A 892 -12.24 13.47 -14.87
N ILE A 893 -11.19 12.63 -14.88
CA ILE A 893 -9.83 13.05 -15.26
C ILE A 893 -9.74 13.34 -16.77
N PHE A 894 -10.58 12.72 -17.60
CA PHE A 894 -10.54 12.89 -19.05
C PHE A 894 -10.99 14.27 -19.54
N GLU A 895 -11.65 15.06 -18.69
CA GLU A 895 -12.02 16.45 -18.98
C GLU A 895 -10.81 17.32 -19.35
N ASN A 896 -9.61 16.97 -18.87
CA ASN A 896 -8.41 17.80 -19.00
C ASN A 896 -8.66 19.23 -18.45
N GLY A 897 -7.84 20.17 -18.88
CA GLY A 897 -7.93 21.57 -18.49
C GLY A 897 -6.71 22.34 -18.99
N LEU A 898 -6.20 23.23 -18.15
CA LEU A 898 -5.08 24.11 -18.50
C LEU A 898 -3.71 23.50 -18.19
N THR A 899 -3.58 22.74 -17.10
CA THR A 899 -2.26 22.43 -16.49
C THR A 899 -1.92 20.94 -16.41
N ASN A 900 -2.90 20.06 -16.60
CA ASN A 900 -2.68 18.61 -16.55
C ASN A 900 -1.86 18.12 -17.75
N SER A 901 -0.84 17.31 -17.48
CA SER A 901 -0.11 16.57 -18.52
C SER A 901 -0.73 15.19 -18.69
N PHE A 902 -0.74 14.67 -19.90
CA PHE A 902 -1.30 13.33 -20.14
C PHE A 902 -0.63 12.65 -21.34
N SER A 903 -0.77 11.33 -21.40
CA SER A 903 -0.35 10.53 -22.55
C SER A 903 -1.43 9.56 -22.98
N ILE A 904 -1.51 9.31 -24.28
CA ILE A 904 -2.42 8.35 -24.91
C ILE A 904 -1.55 7.31 -25.61
N CYS A 905 -1.73 6.03 -25.31
CA CYS A 905 -0.98 4.95 -25.93
C CYS A 905 -1.90 3.81 -26.35
N PHE A 906 -1.74 3.29 -27.57
CA PHE A 906 -2.50 2.14 -28.04
C PHE A 906 -1.83 1.50 -29.26
N TRP A 907 -2.10 0.20 -29.45
CA TRP A 907 -1.85 -0.46 -30.72
C TRP A 907 -3.03 -0.26 -31.66
N LEU A 908 -2.75 0.05 -32.91
CA LEU A 908 -3.73 0.25 -33.97
C LEU A 908 -3.39 -0.59 -35.20
N ARG A 909 -4.40 -1.25 -35.75
CA ARG A 909 -4.38 -1.79 -37.11
C ARG A 909 -5.60 -1.31 -37.87
N ASN A 910 -5.39 -0.48 -38.88
CA ASN A 910 -6.44 -0.04 -39.80
C ASN A 910 -6.62 -1.06 -40.93
N LEU A 911 -7.82 -1.58 -41.14
CA LEU A 911 -8.16 -2.48 -42.25
C LEU A 911 -8.94 -1.76 -43.38
N GLY A 912 -9.35 -0.52 -43.15
CA GLY A 912 -9.99 0.32 -44.14
C GLY A 912 -9.00 0.86 -45.20
N GLN A 913 -9.56 1.29 -46.32
CA GLN A 913 -8.83 1.83 -47.48
C GLN A 913 -9.34 3.21 -47.90
N ASP A 914 -10.26 3.79 -47.11
CA ASP A 914 -10.79 5.10 -47.43
C ASP A 914 -9.77 6.20 -47.08
N ASN A 915 -9.67 7.20 -47.94
CA ASN A 915 -8.83 8.37 -47.75
C ASN A 915 -9.60 9.53 -47.09
N LEU A 916 -10.91 9.39 -46.89
CA LEU A 916 -11.75 10.39 -46.23
C LEU A 916 -11.37 10.60 -44.77
N SER A 917 -11.48 11.86 -44.33
CA SER A 917 -11.33 12.21 -42.93
C SER A 917 -12.40 11.51 -42.09
N SER A 918 -11.98 10.72 -41.09
CA SER A 918 -12.89 9.97 -40.21
C SER A 918 -12.37 9.89 -38.79
N ASN A 919 -13.23 10.13 -37.81
CA ASN A 919 -12.83 10.11 -36.41
C ASN A 919 -12.40 8.70 -35.98
N LEU A 920 -11.35 8.63 -35.16
CA LEU A 920 -10.88 7.40 -34.55
C LEU A 920 -11.13 7.44 -33.04
N ILE A 921 -10.46 8.35 -32.34
CA ILE A 921 -10.57 8.48 -30.88
C ILE A 921 -10.38 9.93 -30.47
N GLY A 922 -11.20 10.41 -29.54
CA GLY A 922 -11.05 11.78 -29.07
C GLY A 922 -11.97 12.14 -27.91
N ASN A 923 -11.75 13.35 -27.41
CA ASN A 923 -12.59 14.02 -26.45
C ASN A 923 -12.66 15.50 -26.86
N ILE A 924 -13.71 15.83 -27.61
CA ILE A 924 -13.94 17.19 -28.10
C ILE A 924 -15.38 17.60 -27.77
N VAL A 925 -15.52 18.73 -27.09
CA VAL A 925 -16.83 19.35 -26.78
C VAL A 925 -16.73 20.84 -27.02
N ASN A 926 -17.72 21.40 -27.71
CA ASN A 926 -17.75 22.84 -28.06
C ASN A 926 -16.45 23.31 -28.75
N ASN A 927 -15.88 22.49 -29.65
CA ASN A 927 -14.60 22.72 -30.34
C ASN A 927 -13.38 22.90 -29.43
N CYS A 928 -13.41 22.36 -28.21
CA CYS A 928 -12.30 22.37 -27.28
C CYS A 928 -11.93 20.93 -26.88
N GLY A 929 -10.64 20.62 -26.82
CA GLY A 929 -10.12 19.29 -26.48
C GLY A 929 -9.16 18.75 -27.53
N TRP A 930 -9.17 17.43 -27.73
CA TRP A 930 -8.28 16.75 -28.67
C TRP A 930 -8.97 15.59 -29.38
N GLN A 931 -8.49 15.26 -30.58
CA GLN A 931 -8.95 14.11 -31.35
C GLN A 931 -7.86 13.57 -32.26
N ILE A 932 -7.94 12.27 -32.54
CA ILE A 932 -7.19 11.56 -33.57
C ILE A 932 -8.18 11.13 -34.63
N TYR A 933 -7.90 11.45 -35.88
CA TYR A 933 -8.70 11.03 -37.03
C TYR A 933 -7.81 10.43 -38.12
N PHE A 934 -8.38 9.56 -38.95
CA PHE A 934 -7.75 9.11 -40.17
C PHE A 934 -7.84 10.22 -41.21
N GLU A 935 -6.78 10.41 -41.99
CA GLU A 935 -6.79 11.27 -43.17
C GLU A 935 -5.76 10.74 -44.18
N ASN A 936 -6.14 10.66 -45.46
CA ASN A 936 -5.26 10.14 -46.51
C ASN A 936 -4.66 8.75 -46.15
N ASN A 937 -3.33 8.63 -46.10
CA ASN A 937 -2.62 7.38 -45.79
C ASN A 937 -2.08 7.33 -44.34
N GLY A 938 -2.61 8.18 -43.45
CA GLY A 938 -2.06 8.39 -42.12
C GLY A 938 -3.11 8.72 -41.06
N LEU A 939 -2.63 9.39 -40.01
CA LEU A 939 -3.44 9.91 -38.92
C LEU A 939 -3.20 11.40 -38.77
N VAL A 940 -4.15 12.12 -38.20
CA VAL A 940 -3.95 13.49 -37.74
C VAL A 940 -4.25 13.56 -36.25
N PHE A 941 -3.32 14.12 -35.49
CA PHE A 941 -3.58 14.56 -34.12
C PHE A 941 -3.98 16.03 -34.13
N SER A 942 -5.16 16.33 -33.61
CA SER A 942 -5.69 17.68 -33.47
C SER A 942 -5.91 18.02 -32.00
N MET A 943 -5.49 19.22 -31.60
CA MET A 943 -5.66 19.76 -30.27
C MET A 943 -6.05 21.23 -30.38
N VAL A 944 -7.17 21.61 -29.76
CA VAL A 944 -7.77 22.95 -29.85
C VAL A 944 -8.14 23.44 -28.47
N ASP A 945 -7.78 24.69 -28.14
CA ASP A 945 -8.17 25.32 -26.87
C ASP A 945 -9.47 26.15 -26.99
N CYS A 946 -10.02 26.58 -25.85
CA CYS A 946 -11.24 27.37 -25.80
C CYS A 946 -11.12 28.78 -26.42
N ASN A 947 -9.91 29.22 -26.76
CA ASN A 947 -9.63 30.50 -27.41
C ASN A 947 -9.45 30.35 -28.93
N GLY A 948 -9.50 29.12 -29.46
CA GLY A 948 -9.37 28.81 -30.88
C GLY A 948 -7.94 28.59 -31.36
N ASN A 949 -6.95 28.51 -30.45
CA ASN A 949 -5.59 28.12 -30.84
C ASN A 949 -5.58 26.62 -31.13
N GLU A 950 -5.03 26.23 -32.28
CA GLU A 950 -5.00 24.84 -32.72
C GLU A 950 -3.61 24.33 -33.08
N LYS A 951 -3.43 23.02 -32.91
CA LYS A 951 -2.33 22.23 -33.45
C LYS A 951 -2.92 21.04 -34.19
N ASN A 952 -2.77 21.05 -35.52
CA ASN A 952 -3.14 19.94 -36.40
C ASN A 952 -1.87 19.33 -37.00
N ILE A 953 -1.59 18.06 -36.69
CA ILE A 953 -0.33 17.40 -37.05
C ILE A 953 -0.60 16.13 -37.83
N TYR A 954 -0.24 16.12 -39.11
CA TYR A 954 -0.33 14.96 -39.99
C TYR A 954 0.82 13.97 -39.72
N LEU A 955 0.47 12.72 -39.48
CA LEU A 955 1.34 11.59 -39.20
C LEU A 955 1.31 10.64 -40.40
N SER A 956 2.32 10.72 -41.27
CA SER A 956 2.37 9.95 -42.50
C SER A 956 2.62 8.45 -42.28
N ASP A 957 2.24 7.66 -43.29
CA ASP A 957 2.65 6.26 -43.45
C ASP A 957 2.21 5.29 -42.34
N VAL A 958 1.04 5.57 -41.74
CA VAL A 958 0.28 4.58 -40.95
C VAL A 958 -0.50 3.70 -41.92
N LEU A 959 0.23 2.83 -42.63
CA LEU A 959 -0.27 2.06 -43.75
C LEU A 959 -1.34 1.05 -43.34
N SER A 960 -2.35 0.89 -44.19
CA SER A 960 -3.39 -0.12 -43.97
C SER A 960 -2.80 -1.52 -43.80
N LYS A 961 -3.41 -2.29 -42.90
CA LYS A 961 -3.14 -3.69 -42.53
C LYS A 961 -1.94 -3.93 -41.61
N TYR A 962 -1.08 -2.96 -41.32
CA TYR A 962 0.02 -3.12 -40.36
C TYR A 962 -0.39 -2.72 -38.95
N TRP A 963 0.19 -3.38 -37.95
CA TRP A 963 0.13 -2.93 -36.56
C TRP A 963 1.11 -1.79 -36.31
N TYR A 964 0.63 -0.72 -35.70
CA TYR A 964 1.42 0.40 -35.22
C TYR A 964 1.13 0.65 -33.75
N TYR A 965 2.19 0.90 -32.97
CA TYR A 965 2.05 1.42 -31.61
C TYR A 965 2.09 2.95 -31.66
N ILE A 966 1.02 3.60 -31.26
CA ILE A 966 0.89 5.06 -31.29
C ILE A 966 1.01 5.55 -29.86
N SER A 967 1.88 6.53 -29.62
CA SER A 967 1.99 7.20 -28.32
C SER A 967 2.00 8.71 -28.50
N VAL A 968 1.01 9.39 -27.93
CA VAL A 968 0.93 10.86 -27.87
C VAL A 968 1.19 11.28 -26.43
N SER A 969 2.10 12.21 -26.20
CA SER A 969 2.46 12.72 -24.87
C SER A 969 2.41 14.24 -24.85
N VAL A 970 1.52 14.79 -24.02
CA VAL A 970 1.30 16.23 -23.80
C VAL A 970 1.93 16.62 -22.45
N ASP A 971 2.98 17.43 -22.49
CA ASP A 971 3.70 17.93 -21.31
C ASP A 971 3.45 19.44 -21.12
N ARG A 972 2.62 19.79 -20.13
CA ARG A 972 2.27 21.17 -19.79
C ARG A 972 3.31 21.87 -18.91
N LEU A 973 4.24 21.13 -18.29
CA LEU A 973 5.33 21.72 -17.51
C LEU A 973 6.42 22.25 -18.45
N ARG A 974 6.74 21.50 -19.50
CA ARG A 974 7.72 21.87 -20.53
C ARG A 974 7.09 22.53 -21.77
N ASN A 975 5.76 22.60 -21.85
CA ASN A 975 5.01 23.05 -23.01
C ASN A 975 5.40 22.30 -24.30
N LYS A 976 5.48 20.96 -24.24
CA LYS A 976 5.86 20.11 -25.38
C LYS A 976 4.80 19.06 -25.71
N LEU A 977 4.66 18.81 -27.00
CA LEU A 977 3.92 17.67 -27.57
C LEU A 977 4.91 16.73 -28.24
N LEU A 978 4.91 15.47 -27.79
CA LEU A 978 5.71 14.39 -28.37
C LEU A 978 4.76 13.35 -28.98
N ILE A 979 5.02 12.94 -30.23
CA ILE A 979 4.28 11.84 -30.86
C ILE A 979 5.26 10.79 -31.35
N PHE A 980 5.03 9.55 -30.93
CA PHE A 980 5.80 8.38 -31.29
C PHE A 980 4.96 7.42 -32.13
N ILE A 981 5.60 6.83 -33.13
CA ILE A 981 5.07 5.70 -33.88
C ILE A 981 6.08 4.57 -33.77
N ASN A 982 5.64 3.44 -33.21
CA ASN A 982 6.47 2.32 -32.83
C ASN A 982 7.59 2.73 -31.86
N ASP A 983 8.84 2.54 -32.26
CA ASP A 983 10.05 2.84 -31.49
C ASP A 983 10.64 4.22 -31.79
N LYS A 984 9.96 5.07 -32.58
CA LYS A 984 10.51 6.34 -33.09
C LYS A 984 9.69 7.56 -32.67
N LEU A 985 10.39 8.60 -32.23
CA LEU A 985 9.84 9.94 -32.06
C LEU A 985 9.68 10.59 -33.43
N ILE A 986 8.45 10.91 -33.81
CA ILE A 986 8.10 11.51 -35.10
C ILE A 986 7.92 13.02 -34.95
N VAL A 987 7.32 13.47 -33.85
CA VAL A 987 6.96 14.87 -33.62
C VAL A 987 7.48 15.34 -32.27
N ASN A 988 8.06 16.53 -32.24
CA ASN A 988 8.45 17.25 -31.03
C ASN A 988 8.14 18.73 -31.24
N GLU A 989 6.96 19.15 -30.80
CA GLU A 989 6.39 20.48 -31.06
C GLU A 989 6.19 21.26 -29.77
N SER A 990 6.26 22.60 -29.86
CA SER A 990 5.84 23.47 -28.77
C SER A 990 4.31 23.59 -28.74
N ILE A 991 3.74 23.54 -27.54
CA ILE A 991 2.31 23.79 -27.27
C ILE A 991 2.11 24.99 -26.34
N GLU A 992 3.08 25.91 -26.28
CA GLU A 992 3.02 27.10 -25.44
C GLU A 992 1.83 28.02 -25.77
N GLN A 993 1.39 28.05 -27.01
CA GLN A 993 0.20 28.81 -27.43
C GLN A 993 -1.13 28.14 -27.07
N ILE A 994 -1.13 26.82 -26.78
CA ILE A 994 -2.37 26.08 -26.47
C ILE A 994 -2.66 26.26 -24.98
N LEU A 995 -3.79 26.91 -24.66
CA LEU A 995 -4.20 27.19 -23.28
C LEU A 995 -5.14 26.10 -22.74
N ASN A 996 -6.39 26.43 -22.48
CA ASN A 996 -7.32 25.55 -21.79
C ASN A 996 -8.01 24.59 -22.77
N ILE A 997 -7.77 23.29 -22.61
CA ILE A 997 -8.37 22.22 -23.44
C ILE A 997 -9.48 21.45 -22.71
N TYR A 998 -10.16 22.09 -21.76
CA TYR A 998 -11.27 21.49 -21.02
C TYR A 998 -12.33 20.92 -21.97
N SER A 999 -12.75 19.68 -21.71
CA SER A 999 -13.60 18.86 -22.56
C SER A 999 -14.56 18.01 -21.70
N SER A 1000 -15.17 16.95 -22.23
CA SER A 1000 -16.07 16.10 -21.44
C SER A 1000 -15.33 15.10 -20.56
N ASN A 1001 -16.02 14.42 -19.66
CA ASN A 1001 -15.46 13.27 -18.94
C ASN A 1001 -15.48 11.97 -19.76
N ILE A 1002 -15.79 12.01 -21.07
CA ILE A 1002 -15.96 10.83 -21.92
C ILE A 1002 -14.97 10.89 -23.10
N ILE A 1003 -14.10 9.89 -23.18
CA ILE A 1003 -13.32 9.61 -24.39
C ILE A 1003 -14.12 8.64 -25.25
N SER A 1004 -14.35 9.00 -26.50
CA SER A 1004 -15.10 8.17 -27.45
C SER A 1004 -14.15 7.54 -28.45
N LEU A 1005 -14.18 6.21 -28.52
CA LEU A 1005 -13.53 5.43 -29.56
C LEU A 1005 -14.59 5.00 -30.58
N VAL A 1006 -14.40 5.39 -31.83
CA VAL A 1006 -15.34 5.16 -32.92
C VAL A 1006 -14.60 4.60 -34.14
N ASN A 1007 -15.38 4.02 -35.05
CA ASN A 1007 -14.94 3.67 -36.38
C ASN A 1007 -16.00 4.21 -37.35
N GLU A 1008 -15.85 5.44 -37.84
CA GLU A 1008 -16.89 6.03 -38.70
C GLU A 1008 -16.93 5.41 -40.11
N ASN A 1009 -15.81 4.93 -40.66
CA ASN A 1009 -15.72 4.43 -42.06
C ASN A 1009 -14.64 3.35 -42.32
N ASN A 1010 -13.79 3.02 -41.34
CA ASN A 1010 -12.60 2.19 -41.52
C ASN A 1010 -12.51 1.09 -40.45
N PRO A 1011 -12.77 -0.20 -40.77
CA PRO A 1011 -12.63 -1.28 -39.79
C PRO A 1011 -11.28 -1.27 -39.08
N ILE A 1012 -11.27 -1.23 -37.75
CA ILE A 1012 -10.05 -1.09 -36.94
C ILE A 1012 -9.92 -2.20 -35.90
N CYS A 1013 -8.67 -2.55 -35.58
CA CYS A 1013 -8.32 -3.29 -34.38
C CYS A 1013 -7.54 -2.40 -33.41
N ILE A 1014 -7.94 -2.39 -32.14
CA ILE A 1014 -7.25 -1.64 -31.05
C ILE A 1014 -6.93 -2.56 -29.89
N GLU A 1015 -5.73 -2.42 -29.35
CA GLU A 1015 -5.25 -3.20 -28.21
C GLU A 1015 -4.47 -2.32 -27.23
N GLU A 1016 -4.54 -2.68 -25.94
CA GLU A 1016 -3.85 -2.02 -24.84
C GLU A 1016 -4.00 -0.49 -24.84
N LEU A 1017 -5.22 -0.01 -25.13
CA LEU A 1017 -5.51 1.42 -25.00
C LEU A 1017 -5.28 1.87 -23.56
N SER A 1018 -4.41 2.85 -23.39
CA SER A 1018 -4.08 3.43 -22.11
C SER A 1018 -4.04 4.95 -22.16
N ILE A 1019 -4.51 5.55 -21.06
CA ILE A 1019 -4.45 6.99 -20.80
C ILE A 1019 -3.67 7.16 -19.51
N LEU A 1020 -2.66 8.03 -19.52
CA LEU A 1020 -1.82 8.30 -18.36
C LEU A 1020 -1.91 9.78 -17.95
N ASN A 1021 -1.89 10.09 -16.65
CA ASN A 1021 -1.82 11.45 -16.09
C ASN A 1021 -0.39 12.03 -16.06
N LYS A 1022 0.52 11.51 -16.88
CA LYS A 1022 1.89 12.01 -17.02
C LYS A 1022 2.31 12.07 -18.48
N ALA A 1023 3.30 12.93 -18.75
CA ALA A 1023 4.05 12.88 -20.00
C ALA A 1023 5.00 11.68 -20.01
N LEU A 1024 5.23 11.11 -21.20
CA LEU A 1024 6.13 9.97 -21.43
C LEU A 1024 7.49 10.42 -21.96
N THR A 1025 8.52 9.68 -21.56
CA THR A 1025 9.86 9.76 -22.12
C THR A 1025 10.06 8.74 -23.24
N SER A 1026 11.04 8.97 -24.11
CA SER A 1026 11.38 8.01 -25.19
C SER A 1026 11.76 6.62 -24.65
N GLU A 1027 12.41 6.55 -23.48
CA GLU A 1027 12.78 5.29 -22.85
C GLU A 1027 11.56 4.48 -22.39
N GLU A 1028 10.57 5.14 -21.77
CA GLU A 1028 9.33 4.50 -21.35
C GLU A 1028 8.53 3.96 -22.55
N VAL A 1029 8.49 4.70 -23.66
CA VAL A 1029 7.85 4.26 -24.91
C VAL A 1029 8.55 3.03 -25.48
N LEU A 1030 9.89 3.04 -25.55
CA LEU A 1030 10.68 1.90 -26.03
C LEU A 1030 10.47 0.66 -25.16
N ASN A 1031 10.50 0.83 -23.84
CA ASN A 1031 10.29 -0.25 -22.89
C ASN A 1031 8.88 -0.86 -23.05
N SER A 1032 7.84 -0.03 -23.17
CA SER A 1032 6.47 -0.50 -23.38
C SER A 1032 6.35 -1.24 -24.73
N TYR A 1033 6.85 -0.65 -25.81
CA TYR A 1033 6.81 -1.23 -27.15
C TYR A 1033 7.48 -2.62 -27.21
N PHE A 1034 8.70 -2.76 -26.69
CA PHE A 1034 9.42 -4.04 -26.74
C PHE A 1034 8.92 -5.07 -25.72
N THR A 1035 8.37 -4.64 -24.59
CA THR A 1035 7.76 -5.55 -23.61
C THR A 1035 6.54 -6.25 -24.22
N ASN A 1036 5.64 -5.51 -24.85
CA ASN A 1036 4.45 -6.06 -25.50
C ASN A 1036 4.79 -7.00 -26.67
N LEU A 1037 5.87 -6.70 -27.40
CA LEU A 1037 6.31 -7.53 -28.53
C LEU A 1037 7.02 -8.82 -28.11
N ASN A 1038 7.57 -8.89 -26.89
CA ASN A 1038 8.37 -10.03 -26.44
C ASN A 1038 7.54 -11.12 -25.74
N ASN A 1039 6.61 -11.72 -26.47
CA ASN A 1039 5.65 -12.71 -25.97
C ASN A 1039 5.83 -14.11 -26.59
N SER A 1040 7.07 -14.48 -26.95
CA SER A 1040 7.46 -15.72 -27.61
C SER A 1040 6.98 -15.94 -29.06
N TYR A 1041 5.98 -15.20 -29.57
CA TYR A 1041 5.50 -15.41 -30.94
C TYR A 1041 6.44 -14.83 -32.01
N ILE A 1042 6.49 -15.51 -33.15
CA ILE A 1042 7.07 -14.98 -34.39
C ILE A 1042 5.97 -14.24 -35.17
N ARG A 1043 6.32 -13.15 -35.86
CA ARG A 1043 5.35 -12.30 -36.57
C ARG A 1043 5.59 -12.27 -38.07
N ASP A 1044 4.51 -12.02 -38.81
CA ASP A 1044 4.56 -11.71 -40.23
C ASP A 1044 4.93 -10.23 -40.47
N SER A 1045 5.00 -9.82 -41.74
CA SER A 1045 5.33 -8.45 -42.13
C SER A 1045 4.36 -7.41 -41.55
N TYR A 1046 3.10 -7.80 -41.35
CA TYR A 1046 2.03 -6.94 -40.83
C TYR A 1046 2.05 -6.80 -39.31
N GLY A 1047 2.95 -7.50 -38.62
CA GLY A 1047 3.03 -7.55 -37.16
C GLY A 1047 2.02 -8.50 -36.52
N ALA A 1048 1.29 -9.30 -37.31
CA ALA A 1048 0.40 -10.34 -36.79
C ALA A 1048 1.18 -11.63 -36.49
N ARG A 1049 0.66 -12.47 -35.59
CA ARG A 1049 1.27 -13.78 -35.30
C ARG A 1049 1.40 -14.64 -36.55
N LEU A 1050 2.57 -15.25 -36.72
CA LEU A 1050 2.84 -16.17 -37.80
C LEU A 1050 2.14 -17.52 -37.52
N GLU A 1051 1.47 -18.07 -38.53
CA GLU A 1051 0.68 -19.30 -38.41
C GLU A 1051 1.33 -20.44 -39.20
N TYR A 1052 1.29 -21.65 -38.63
CA TYR A 1052 1.60 -22.85 -39.38
C TYR A 1052 0.55 -23.09 -40.48
N ASN A 1053 0.95 -23.79 -41.54
CA ASN A 1053 0.09 -24.19 -42.65
C ASN A 1053 -0.54 -23.03 -43.46
N LYS A 1054 -0.02 -21.81 -43.32
CA LYS A 1054 -0.46 -20.63 -44.06
C LYS A 1054 0.55 -20.21 -45.11
N ASN A 1055 0.06 -19.64 -46.22
CA ASN A 1055 0.90 -19.24 -47.35
C ASN A 1055 1.43 -17.82 -47.18
N TYR A 1056 2.74 -17.67 -47.36
CA TYR A 1056 3.48 -16.42 -47.27
C TYR A 1056 4.44 -16.27 -48.47
N GLU A 1057 4.79 -15.04 -48.82
CA GLU A 1057 5.99 -14.76 -49.63
C GLU A 1057 7.16 -14.42 -48.70
N LEU A 1058 8.35 -14.90 -49.05
CA LEU A 1058 9.55 -14.70 -48.26
C LEU A 1058 10.47 -13.65 -48.91
N TYR A 1059 10.81 -12.63 -48.13
CA TYR A 1059 11.69 -11.54 -48.53
C TYR A 1059 12.91 -11.48 -47.61
N ASN A 1060 14.04 -10.98 -48.11
CA ASN A 1060 15.20 -10.71 -47.27
C ASN A 1060 15.18 -9.24 -46.83
N TYR A 1061 15.55 -8.96 -45.58
CA TYR A 1061 15.57 -7.59 -45.04
C TYR A 1061 16.44 -6.63 -45.85
N VAL A 1062 17.52 -7.12 -46.50
CA VAL A 1062 18.39 -6.29 -47.36
C VAL A 1062 17.69 -5.90 -48.66
N PHE A 1063 16.77 -6.73 -49.17
CA PHE A 1063 16.03 -6.50 -50.42
C PHE A 1063 14.53 -6.73 -50.20
N PRO A 1064 13.85 -5.84 -49.46
CA PRO A 1064 12.48 -6.05 -48.99
C PRO A 1064 11.43 -6.03 -50.12
N GLU A 1065 11.78 -5.50 -51.29
CA GLU A 1065 10.90 -5.44 -52.46
C GLU A 1065 11.02 -6.67 -53.39
N ASN A 1066 12.03 -7.52 -53.16
CA ASN A 1066 12.31 -8.66 -54.03
C ASN A 1066 11.96 -9.98 -53.33
N SER A 1067 10.85 -10.60 -53.72
CA SER A 1067 10.47 -11.92 -53.22
C SER A 1067 11.44 -13.00 -53.69
N LEU A 1068 11.68 -14.02 -52.87
CA LEU A 1068 12.34 -15.24 -53.30
C LEU A 1068 11.53 -15.94 -54.39
N TYR A 1069 12.22 -16.57 -55.33
CA TYR A 1069 11.63 -17.43 -56.36
C TYR A 1069 12.53 -18.64 -56.63
N GLU A 1070 11.95 -19.61 -57.32
CA GLU A 1070 12.60 -20.88 -57.66
C GLU A 1070 13.47 -20.74 -58.90
N VAL A 1071 14.70 -21.26 -58.84
CA VAL A 1071 15.66 -21.28 -59.95
C VAL A 1071 16.20 -22.70 -60.14
N ILE A 1072 16.11 -23.22 -61.36
CA ILE A 1072 16.67 -24.53 -61.71
C ILE A 1072 18.10 -24.35 -62.24
N GLU A 1073 19.08 -24.97 -61.58
CA GLU A 1073 20.48 -25.04 -62.01
C GLU A 1073 20.99 -26.48 -61.81
N ASN A 1074 21.61 -27.09 -62.83
CA ASN A 1074 22.14 -28.46 -62.78
C ASN A 1074 21.12 -29.53 -62.29
N ASN A 1075 19.90 -29.51 -62.83
CA ASN A 1075 18.78 -30.40 -62.47
C ASN A 1075 18.29 -30.30 -61.00
N ASN A 1076 18.85 -29.40 -60.20
CA ASN A 1076 18.37 -29.09 -58.86
C ASN A 1076 17.63 -27.76 -58.85
N MET A 1077 16.66 -27.64 -57.94
CA MET A 1077 15.86 -26.44 -57.75
C MET A 1077 16.33 -25.70 -56.49
N TYR A 1078 16.73 -24.44 -56.63
CA TYR A 1078 17.25 -23.59 -55.56
C TYR A 1078 16.40 -22.34 -55.37
N LEU A 1079 16.63 -21.62 -54.27
CA LEU A 1079 15.96 -20.34 -53.96
C LEU A 1079 16.91 -19.16 -54.16
N SER A 1080 16.45 -18.11 -54.86
CA SER A 1080 17.21 -16.88 -55.09
C SER A 1080 16.31 -15.65 -55.18
N ILE A 1081 16.90 -14.45 -55.04
CA ILE A 1081 16.31 -13.19 -55.52
C ILE A 1081 16.97 -12.77 -56.85
N LYS A 1082 16.31 -11.93 -57.67
CA LYS A 1082 16.83 -11.47 -58.98
C LYS A 1082 17.07 -9.96 -58.91
N ASN A 1083 18.24 -9.52 -59.38
CA ASN A 1083 18.63 -8.11 -59.32
C ASN A 1083 18.19 -7.28 -60.55
N ILE A 1084 17.40 -7.84 -61.47
CA ILE A 1084 16.96 -7.18 -62.72
C ILE A 1084 15.43 -7.05 -62.70
N LYS A 1085 14.91 -5.82 -62.78
CA LYS A 1085 13.47 -5.52 -62.89
C LYS A 1085 12.91 -6.14 -64.18
N ASN A 1086 12.31 -7.32 -64.10
CA ASN A 1086 11.56 -7.93 -65.20
C ASN A 1086 10.21 -8.40 -64.63
N THR A 1087 9.11 -7.95 -65.22
CA THR A 1087 7.75 -7.94 -64.65
C THR A 1087 7.01 -9.29 -64.62
N ASN A 1088 7.64 -10.43 -64.98
CA ASN A 1088 6.94 -11.68 -65.29
C ASN A 1088 7.35 -12.91 -64.45
N ILE A 1089 8.00 -12.75 -63.29
CA ILE A 1089 8.33 -13.87 -62.39
C ILE A 1089 7.53 -13.74 -61.10
N LEU A 1090 6.68 -14.72 -60.81
CA LEU A 1090 5.89 -14.80 -59.58
C LEU A 1090 6.77 -15.23 -58.39
N GLY A 1091 6.53 -14.62 -57.22
CA GLY A 1091 7.20 -15.02 -55.98
C GLY A 1091 6.82 -16.45 -55.55
N ALA A 1092 7.77 -17.14 -54.91
CA ALA A 1092 7.52 -18.46 -54.36
C ALA A 1092 6.60 -18.39 -53.13
N LYS A 1093 5.65 -19.33 -53.03
CA LYS A 1093 4.69 -19.42 -51.92
C LYS A 1093 5.21 -20.37 -50.84
N PHE A 1094 5.57 -19.82 -49.69
CA PHE A 1094 6.11 -20.54 -48.54
C PHE A 1094 5.02 -20.93 -47.55
N LYS A 1095 5.15 -22.11 -46.96
CA LYS A 1095 4.30 -22.63 -45.88
C LYS A 1095 5.20 -23.23 -44.80
N LEU A 1096 5.02 -22.83 -43.54
CA LEU A 1096 5.72 -23.44 -42.42
C LEU A 1096 4.90 -24.59 -41.86
N ILE A 1097 5.55 -25.72 -41.58
CA ILE A 1097 4.91 -26.94 -41.07
C ILE A 1097 5.57 -27.33 -39.75
N ASN A 1098 4.76 -27.64 -38.73
CA ASN A 1098 5.21 -28.22 -37.47
C ASN A 1098 5.06 -29.75 -37.49
N THR A 1099 5.82 -30.45 -36.66
CA THR A 1099 5.65 -31.89 -36.43
C THR A 1099 4.44 -32.22 -35.58
N ASP A 1100 3.99 -31.29 -34.74
CA ASP A 1100 2.74 -31.38 -33.98
C ASP A 1100 1.61 -30.75 -34.81
N GLU A 1101 0.67 -31.58 -35.24
CA GLU A 1101 -0.48 -31.17 -36.06
C GLU A 1101 -1.47 -30.27 -35.29
N SER A 1102 -1.44 -30.29 -33.96
CA SER A 1102 -2.30 -29.44 -33.12
C SER A 1102 -1.79 -28.00 -32.99
N LYS A 1103 -0.52 -27.75 -33.33
CA LYS A 1103 0.12 -26.45 -33.14
C LYS A 1103 -0.25 -25.46 -34.26
N GLN A 1104 -0.96 -24.39 -33.89
CA GLN A 1104 -1.45 -23.39 -34.85
C GLN A 1104 -0.48 -22.23 -35.12
N TYR A 1105 0.21 -21.72 -34.09
CA TYR A 1105 1.05 -20.51 -34.17
C TYR A 1105 2.54 -20.81 -34.00
N VAL A 1106 3.38 -20.08 -34.72
CA VAL A 1106 4.84 -20.22 -34.68
C VAL A 1106 5.45 -19.44 -33.51
N GLN A 1107 6.26 -20.11 -32.71
CA GLN A 1107 6.94 -19.54 -31.54
C GLN A 1107 8.47 -19.55 -31.70
N LYS A 1108 9.16 -18.71 -30.93
CA LYS A 1108 10.63 -18.73 -30.84
C LYS A 1108 11.11 -20.11 -30.41
N TRP A 1109 12.17 -20.57 -31.06
CA TRP A 1109 12.79 -21.89 -30.86
C TRP A 1109 11.98 -23.08 -31.35
N ASP A 1110 10.89 -22.87 -32.09
CA ASP A 1110 10.19 -23.97 -32.74
C ASP A 1110 11.05 -24.62 -33.83
N GLU A 1111 10.93 -25.94 -33.94
CA GLU A 1111 11.37 -26.69 -35.11
C GLU A 1111 10.32 -26.60 -36.22
N VAL A 1112 10.72 -26.08 -37.38
CA VAL A 1112 9.86 -25.87 -38.54
C VAL A 1112 10.41 -26.57 -39.77
N ILE A 1113 9.51 -27.09 -40.60
CA ILE A 1113 9.81 -27.55 -41.96
C ILE A 1113 9.33 -26.48 -42.93
N ILE A 1114 10.22 -25.97 -43.77
CA ILE A 1114 9.88 -24.98 -44.80
C ILE A 1114 9.40 -25.73 -46.05
N CYS A 1115 8.14 -25.50 -46.43
CA CYS A 1115 7.52 -26.01 -47.65
C CYS A 1115 7.35 -24.85 -48.64
N VAL A 1116 7.56 -25.12 -49.93
CA VAL A 1116 7.29 -24.21 -51.05
C VAL A 1116 6.26 -24.86 -51.97
N LEU A 1117 5.26 -24.08 -52.38
CA LEU A 1117 4.09 -24.57 -53.12
C LEU A 1117 4.20 -24.18 -54.60
N GLY A 1118 4.61 -25.16 -55.42
CA GLY A 1118 4.58 -25.12 -56.90
C GLY A 1118 3.49 -26.07 -57.44
N ASP A 1119 3.80 -26.88 -58.47
CA ASP A 1119 2.89 -27.93 -58.97
C ASP A 1119 2.66 -29.06 -57.95
N THR A 1120 3.67 -29.32 -57.12
CA THR A 1120 3.62 -30.24 -55.97
C THR A 1120 4.23 -29.53 -54.76
N GLU A 1121 3.94 -30.00 -53.55
CA GLU A 1121 4.68 -29.55 -52.36
C GLU A 1121 6.16 -29.90 -52.51
N LYS A 1122 7.05 -28.93 -52.30
CA LYS A 1122 8.50 -29.11 -52.23
C LYS A 1122 8.98 -28.70 -50.85
N TYR A 1123 9.97 -29.39 -50.31
CA TYR A 1123 10.50 -29.13 -48.97
C TYR A 1123 11.94 -28.65 -49.03
N ALA A 1124 12.33 -27.76 -48.12
CA ALA A 1124 13.68 -27.22 -48.07
C ALA A 1124 14.69 -28.23 -47.49
N ASP A 1125 15.77 -28.47 -48.22
CA ASP A 1125 16.96 -29.21 -47.78
C ASP A 1125 18.22 -28.37 -48.00
N ILE A 1126 19.31 -28.71 -47.31
CA ILE A 1126 20.60 -28.02 -47.41
C ILE A 1126 21.55 -28.92 -48.22
N GLN A 1127 21.94 -28.46 -49.41
CA GLN A 1127 22.81 -29.22 -50.29
C GLN A 1127 24.21 -29.43 -49.68
N ALA A 1128 24.63 -30.69 -49.60
CA ALA A 1128 25.97 -31.06 -49.15
C ALA A 1128 27.05 -30.52 -50.12
N GLY A 1129 27.98 -29.72 -49.59
CA GLY A 1129 29.16 -29.22 -50.31
C GLY A 1129 29.19 -27.70 -50.56
N ASN A 1130 28.04 -27.06 -50.82
CA ASN A 1130 27.96 -25.60 -51.05
C ASN A 1130 27.02 -24.85 -50.09
N ASN A 1131 26.36 -25.58 -49.18
CA ASN A 1131 25.40 -25.09 -48.19
C ASN A 1131 24.25 -24.25 -48.77
N ARG A 1132 23.90 -24.42 -50.04
CA ARG A 1132 22.74 -23.77 -50.67
C ARG A 1132 21.46 -24.47 -50.27
N ILE A 1133 20.38 -23.71 -50.10
CA ILE A 1133 19.05 -24.26 -49.89
C ILE A 1133 18.49 -24.75 -51.23
N GLN A 1134 18.14 -26.03 -51.28
CA GLN A 1134 17.50 -26.69 -52.42
C GLN A 1134 16.10 -27.17 -52.06
N LEU A 1135 15.24 -27.35 -53.06
CA LEU A 1135 13.88 -27.85 -52.91
C LEU A 1135 13.78 -29.32 -53.36
N VAL A 1136 13.28 -30.20 -52.48
CA VAL A 1136 13.15 -31.65 -52.70
C VAL A 1136 11.70 -32.12 -52.63
N ASN A 1137 11.37 -33.26 -53.24
CA ASN A 1137 9.99 -33.77 -53.31
C ASN A 1137 9.53 -34.55 -52.07
N SER A 1138 10.46 -35.11 -51.29
CA SER A 1138 10.14 -35.94 -50.11
C SER A 1138 10.24 -35.14 -48.83
N LYS A 1139 9.19 -35.21 -48.00
CA LYS A 1139 9.16 -34.60 -46.66
C LYS A 1139 10.22 -35.20 -45.73
N ASP A 1140 10.57 -36.47 -45.90
CA ASP A 1140 11.56 -37.17 -45.07
C ASP A 1140 12.98 -36.61 -45.25
N ASN A 1141 13.25 -36.00 -46.41
CA ASN A 1141 14.53 -35.36 -46.72
C ASN A 1141 14.59 -33.90 -46.26
N ALA A 1142 13.48 -33.34 -45.75
CA ALA A 1142 13.41 -31.96 -45.34
C ALA A 1142 14.21 -31.70 -44.06
N ARG A 1143 14.83 -30.53 -43.98
CA ARG A 1143 15.54 -30.12 -42.76
C ARG A 1143 14.59 -29.49 -41.76
N LYS A 1144 14.69 -29.94 -40.52
CA LYS A 1144 14.07 -29.27 -39.37
C LYS A 1144 14.91 -28.05 -39.02
N ILE A 1145 14.35 -26.88 -39.26
CA ILE A 1145 15.00 -25.58 -39.09
C ILE A 1145 14.46 -24.97 -37.80
N ILE A 1146 15.33 -24.38 -36.99
CA ILE A 1146 14.92 -23.63 -35.81
C ILE A 1146 14.53 -22.22 -36.24
N VAL A 1147 13.36 -21.76 -35.82
CA VAL A 1147 12.89 -20.40 -36.05
C VAL A 1147 13.11 -19.51 -34.82
N ASN A 1148 13.53 -18.27 -35.04
CA ASN A 1148 13.69 -17.27 -33.98
C ASN A 1148 13.39 -15.87 -34.55
N ASN A 1149 13.49 -14.82 -33.74
CA ASN A 1149 13.45 -13.44 -34.20
C ASN A 1149 14.47 -12.55 -33.47
N ASN A 1150 14.65 -11.33 -33.97
CA ASN A 1150 15.39 -10.29 -33.26
C ASN A 1150 14.39 -9.41 -32.51
N ILE A 1151 14.60 -9.19 -31.21
CA ILE A 1151 13.68 -8.40 -30.37
C ILE A 1151 13.52 -6.95 -30.87
N PHE A 1152 14.57 -6.37 -31.47
CA PHE A 1152 14.54 -5.01 -32.02
C PHE A 1152 13.98 -4.95 -33.45
N ARG A 1153 13.67 -6.10 -34.06
CA ARG A 1153 13.06 -6.21 -35.40
C ARG A 1153 11.92 -7.25 -35.35
N PRO A 1154 10.78 -6.90 -34.73
CA PRO A 1154 9.72 -7.84 -34.38
C PRO A 1154 9.07 -8.53 -35.58
N ASN A 1155 9.02 -7.86 -36.73
CA ASN A 1155 8.41 -8.38 -37.98
C ASN A 1155 9.43 -9.15 -38.85
N CYS A 1156 10.60 -9.49 -38.29
CA CYS A 1156 11.64 -10.25 -38.96
C CYS A 1156 11.81 -11.63 -38.30
N VAL A 1157 12.15 -12.61 -39.12
CA VAL A 1157 12.35 -14.00 -38.75
C VAL A 1157 13.79 -14.40 -39.02
N LEU A 1158 14.36 -15.20 -38.13
CA LEU A 1158 15.65 -15.87 -38.26
C LEU A 1158 15.39 -17.36 -38.43
N PHE A 1159 16.08 -17.97 -39.37
CA PHE A 1159 16.07 -19.41 -39.58
C PHE A 1159 17.48 -19.95 -39.33
N SER A 1160 17.62 -21.05 -38.59
CA SER A 1160 18.93 -21.67 -38.35
C SER A 1160 18.86 -23.20 -38.36
N TYR A 1161 19.98 -23.83 -38.70
CA TYR A 1161 20.15 -25.28 -38.67
C TYR A 1161 21.52 -25.60 -38.10
N ASN A 1162 21.60 -26.44 -37.05
CA ASN A 1162 22.85 -26.76 -36.34
C ASN A 1162 23.69 -25.50 -35.99
N ASN A 1163 23.04 -24.49 -35.42
CA ASN A 1163 23.59 -23.16 -35.08
C ASN A 1163 24.05 -22.29 -36.26
N LYS A 1164 23.82 -22.72 -37.51
CA LYS A 1164 24.11 -21.94 -38.73
C LYS A 1164 22.90 -21.19 -39.22
N TYR A 1165 22.99 -19.87 -39.35
CA TYR A 1165 21.88 -19.05 -39.85
C TYR A 1165 21.70 -19.16 -41.37
N LEU A 1166 20.43 -19.17 -41.80
CA LEU A 1166 20.07 -19.02 -43.19
C LEU A 1166 20.19 -17.54 -43.57
N SER A 1167 20.89 -17.25 -44.65
CA SER A 1167 21.18 -15.90 -45.13
C SER A 1167 21.15 -15.81 -46.64
N LEU A 1168 21.16 -14.58 -47.14
CA LEU A 1168 21.30 -14.30 -48.55
C LEU A 1168 22.80 -14.22 -48.93
N SER A 1169 23.19 -14.97 -49.97
CA SER A 1169 24.58 -15.00 -50.43
C SER A 1169 25.03 -13.68 -51.03
N LEU A 1170 26.35 -13.47 -51.10
CA LEU A 1170 26.93 -12.49 -52.02
C LEU A 1170 26.46 -12.77 -53.45
N ARG A 1171 26.40 -11.70 -54.27
CA ARG A 1171 25.94 -11.80 -55.65
C ARG A 1171 26.81 -12.78 -56.43
N ASN A 1172 26.20 -13.81 -56.98
CA ASN A 1172 26.83 -14.79 -57.85
C ASN A 1172 26.11 -14.75 -59.21
N ARG A 1173 26.79 -14.22 -60.23
CA ARG A 1173 26.19 -13.88 -61.54
C ARG A 1173 25.01 -12.90 -61.36
N ASN A 1174 23.80 -13.33 -61.71
CA ASN A 1174 22.55 -12.57 -61.63
C ASN A 1174 21.68 -12.97 -60.42
N TYR A 1175 22.21 -13.82 -59.53
CA TYR A 1175 21.48 -14.44 -58.44
C TYR A 1175 22.13 -14.14 -57.09
N ASN A 1176 21.30 -14.09 -56.05
CA ASN A 1176 21.69 -14.08 -54.66
C ASN A 1176 20.96 -15.25 -54.00
N TRP A 1177 21.71 -16.31 -53.71
CA TRP A 1177 21.18 -17.60 -53.29
C TRP A 1177 20.83 -17.59 -51.80
N MET A 1178 19.82 -18.35 -51.41
CA MET A 1178 19.59 -18.68 -50.01
C MET A 1178 20.59 -19.74 -49.56
N ILE A 1179 21.36 -19.45 -48.52
CA ILE A 1179 22.46 -20.30 -48.02
C ILE A 1179 22.41 -20.46 -46.51
N CYS A 1180 22.91 -21.58 -45.98
CA CYS A 1180 23.07 -21.83 -44.55
C CYS A 1180 24.55 -21.76 -44.16
N ASN A 1181 25.01 -20.66 -43.57
CA ASN A 1181 26.43 -20.44 -43.31
C ASN A 1181 26.69 -19.51 -42.12
N ASP A 1182 27.85 -19.67 -41.48
CA ASP A 1182 28.37 -18.85 -40.37
C ASP A 1182 29.49 -17.89 -40.81
N ASN A 1183 29.64 -17.65 -42.12
CA ASN A 1183 30.71 -16.80 -42.62
C ASN A 1183 30.58 -15.36 -42.10
N SER A 1184 31.62 -14.89 -41.41
CA SER A 1184 31.75 -13.51 -40.92
C SER A 1184 31.71 -12.44 -42.02
N PHE A 1185 31.85 -12.82 -43.29
CA PHE A 1185 31.78 -11.94 -44.45
C PHE A 1185 30.34 -11.63 -44.92
N ILE A 1186 29.32 -12.35 -44.43
CA ILE A 1186 27.92 -12.08 -44.76
C ILE A 1186 27.39 -10.99 -43.81
N PRO A 1187 26.80 -9.89 -44.31
CA PRO A 1187 26.26 -8.84 -43.45
C PRO A 1187 25.17 -9.37 -42.51
N LYS A 1188 25.18 -8.94 -41.25
CA LYS A 1188 24.21 -9.39 -40.23
C LYS A 1188 22.76 -9.22 -40.65
N HIS A 1189 22.46 -8.15 -41.41
CA HIS A 1189 21.11 -7.88 -41.93
C HIS A 1189 20.62 -8.92 -42.94
N ALA A 1190 21.50 -9.66 -43.62
CA ALA A 1190 21.14 -10.68 -44.58
C ALA A 1190 20.60 -11.97 -43.93
N HIS A 1191 20.75 -12.13 -42.61
CA HIS A 1191 20.12 -13.22 -41.84
C HIS A 1191 18.64 -12.97 -41.55
N LEU A 1192 18.18 -11.72 -41.64
CA LEU A 1192 16.80 -11.34 -41.33
C LEU A 1192 15.89 -11.56 -42.55
N TRP A 1193 14.80 -12.29 -42.32
CA TRP A 1193 13.79 -12.58 -43.33
C TRP A 1193 12.45 -11.99 -42.94
N ILE A 1194 11.60 -11.68 -43.93
CA ILE A 1194 10.27 -11.13 -43.73
C ILE A 1194 9.28 -12.05 -44.45
N LEU A 1195 8.29 -12.56 -43.71
CA LEU A 1195 7.20 -13.37 -44.25
C LEU A 1195 5.98 -12.47 -44.46
N LYS A 1196 5.57 -12.25 -45.70
CA LYS A 1196 4.41 -11.42 -46.04
C LYS A 1196 3.24 -12.31 -46.42
N LYS A 1197 2.11 -12.17 -45.73
CA LYS A 1197 0.91 -12.97 -46.00
C LYS A 1197 0.37 -12.65 -47.39
N ILE A 1198 0.02 -13.70 -48.15
CA ILE A 1198 -0.61 -13.63 -49.48
C ILE A 1198 -2.13 -13.52 -49.34
#